data_AF-A0A5N6YW76-F1
#
_entry.id   AF-A0A5N6YW76-F1
#
_cell.length_a   1.000
_cell.length_b   1.000
_cell.length_c   1.000
_cell.angle_alpha   90.00
_cell.angle_beta   90.00
_cell.angle_gamma   90.00
#
_symmetry.space_group_name_H-M   'P 1'
#
loop_
_entity.id
_entity.type
_entity.pdbx_description
1 polymer ?
#
loop_
_entity_poly.entity_id
_entity_poly.type
_entity_poly.pdbx_seq_one_letter_code
_entity_poly.pdbx_strand_id
1 'polypeptide(L)'
;MSKVIFTPWKELSALQAVRTQFYPPPTYEGPDKRSRACATVAVWKLRGNLPHPVEATALLTDAILHDDARKNSIFSIRATYSAAFCRFVTGLVDSKLHGQRKTMFQRAIDLGLPASFVELRHEATHRELPSLTVLRNAAQRSLEWLWDSYWVKIDLNAGFAAAGTVDGVDDEPIKAATRACLAQVAGEAGVSEPPRKKRRVQILSSVGTQLVSVCKGSGRGSAVVSGVLLEDSILVPAGRRLGTSLDDEFAKWDYFLQVITDGCPGFLTALAEALVDALVFTGSATKDNARCEGSYMWLDHILSSSQWVSRRRLLSFAYVRSACEQNSNHWTDMLKERIGNEDNDISGIPGSQAGQLEKDEIAPQSLHTGTNDDLENLKNMGWEVIDTWDSRPLGIYRSVAAQVQHIRAMHIQSIPMWTGKGNNYAYLVTDEPTKQSVIIDPANPPEVAPVLRSQIKDGKIDLTAIVNTHHHWDHAGGNDEMLKIFGKLSVIGGEKCQSVTRTPAHRETFKIGERISVTALHTPCHTQDSICYFMQDGEDRAVFTGDTLFIGGCGRFFEGTAPEMHKALNETLASLPDDTKVFPGHEYTKSNVKFCLAVSQSEPIKKLEAFAEQNRQTQGKFTIGDEKLHNVFMRVNDPEIQKKTGKTNPVEVMAALREMKNAM
;
A
#
# COMPACT_ATOMS: atom_id res chain seq x y z
N MET A 1 -38.29 -18.76 -18.03
CA MET A 1 -37.56 -19.90 -18.62
C MET A 1 -36.21 -19.99 -17.91
N SER A 2 -35.90 -21.11 -17.26
CA SER A 2 -34.57 -21.37 -16.72
C SER A 2 -33.56 -21.36 -17.87
N LYS A 3 -32.57 -20.47 -17.80
CA LYS A 3 -31.54 -20.37 -18.83
C LYS A 3 -30.54 -21.50 -18.58
N VAL A 4 -30.65 -22.59 -19.33
CA VAL A 4 -29.66 -23.69 -19.28
C VAL A 4 -28.34 -23.14 -19.81
N ILE A 5 -27.35 -22.98 -18.93
CA ILE A 5 -26.01 -22.53 -19.31
C ILE A 5 -25.18 -23.77 -19.60
N PHE A 6 -24.85 -23.98 -20.87
CA PHE A 6 -23.93 -25.05 -21.28
C PHE A 6 -22.49 -24.62 -21.00
N THR A 7 -21.84 -25.28 -20.03
CA THR A 7 -20.42 -25.09 -19.71
C THR A 7 -19.56 -26.16 -20.38
N PRO A 8 -18.29 -25.87 -20.72
CA PRO A 8 -17.42 -26.83 -21.40
C PRO A 8 -16.85 -27.94 -20.49
N TRP A 9 -16.89 -27.73 -19.17
CA TRP A 9 -16.61 -28.76 -18.17
C TRP A 9 -17.89 -29.53 -17.80
N LYS A 10 -17.74 -30.83 -17.52
CA LYS A 10 -18.85 -31.72 -17.15
C LYS A 10 -19.37 -31.43 -15.73
N GLU A 11 -18.47 -31.10 -14.82
CA GLU A 11 -18.76 -30.84 -13.41
C GLU A 11 -17.95 -29.62 -12.94
N LEU A 12 -18.50 -28.85 -11.99
CA LEU A 12 -17.83 -27.67 -11.42
C LEU A 12 -16.50 -28.03 -10.73
N SER A 13 -16.40 -29.25 -10.19
CA SER A 13 -15.18 -29.83 -9.62
C SER A 13 -14.01 -29.80 -10.60
N ALA A 14 -14.27 -30.00 -11.90
CA ALA A 14 -13.24 -29.94 -12.94
C ALA A 14 -12.74 -28.50 -13.15
N LEU A 15 -13.62 -27.49 -13.08
CA LEU A 15 -13.22 -26.08 -13.14
C LEU A 15 -12.39 -25.68 -11.91
N GLN A 16 -12.80 -26.12 -10.71
CA GLN A 16 -12.05 -25.89 -9.48
C GLN A 16 -10.68 -26.59 -9.50
N ALA A 17 -10.59 -27.80 -10.07
CA ALA A 17 -9.32 -28.49 -10.25
C ALA A 17 -8.39 -27.76 -11.23
N VAL A 18 -8.92 -27.16 -12.30
CA VAL A 18 -8.13 -26.32 -13.20
C VAL A 18 -7.70 -25.02 -12.51
N ARG A 19 -8.58 -24.41 -11.69
CA ARG A 19 -8.25 -23.25 -10.87
C ARG A 19 -7.05 -23.53 -9.96
N THR A 20 -7.04 -24.64 -9.23
CA THR A 20 -5.93 -24.98 -8.33
C THR A 20 -4.64 -25.37 -9.06
N GLN A 21 -4.73 -25.73 -10.34
CA GLN A 21 -3.54 -25.95 -11.17
C GLN A 21 -2.97 -24.63 -11.69
N PHE A 22 -3.81 -23.64 -12.02
CA PHE A 22 -3.37 -22.28 -12.38
C PHE A 22 -2.93 -21.46 -11.17
N TYR A 23 -3.54 -21.68 -10.01
CA TYR A 23 -3.30 -20.97 -8.76
C TYR A 23 -3.10 -22.01 -7.63
N PRO A 24 -1.98 -22.76 -7.65
CA PRO A 24 -1.69 -23.73 -6.59
C PRO A 24 -1.56 -23.00 -5.26
N PRO A 25 -1.98 -23.52 -4.10
CA PRO A 25 -1.76 -22.82 -2.83
C PRO A 25 -0.25 -22.65 -2.54
N PRO A 26 0.18 -21.65 -1.73
CA PRO A 26 1.59 -21.43 -1.41
C PRO A 26 2.28 -22.65 -0.79
N THR A 27 1.49 -23.52 -0.16
CA THR A 27 1.93 -24.75 0.49
C THR A 27 2.05 -25.94 -0.46
N TYR A 28 1.78 -25.75 -1.75
CA TYR A 28 1.86 -26.80 -2.75
C TYR A 28 3.31 -26.97 -3.22
N GLU A 29 3.95 -28.05 -2.75
CA GLU A 29 5.29 -28.48 -3.19
C GLU A 29 5.25 -29.54 -4.30
N GLY A 30 4.07 -29.79 -4.88
CA GLY A 30 3.91 -30.77 -5.94
C GLY A 30 4.46 -30.28 -7.29
N PRO A 31 4.46 -31.14 -8.33
CA PRO A 31 4.93 -30.78 -9.66
C PRO A 31 4.06 -29.66 -10.25
N ASP A 32 4.67 -28.81 -11.07
CA ASP A 32 3.97 -27.76 -11.80
C ASP A 32 2.95 -28.38 -12.77
N LYS A 33 1.67 -28.07 -12.56
CA LYS A 33 0.55 -28.61 -13.33
C LYS A 33 -0.03 -27.64 -14.35
N ARG A 34 0.59 -26.47 -14.54
CA ARG A 34 0.03 -25.40 -15.37
C ARG A 34 -0.02 -25.75 -16.84
N SER A 35 0.99 -26.43 -17.35
CA SER A 35 0.97 -26.95 -18.72
C SER A 35 -0.24 -27.88 -18.94
N ARG A 36 -0.55 -28.73 -17.96
CA ARG A 36 -1.75 -29.60 -17.98
C ARG A 36 -3.05 -28.79 -17.89
N ALA A 37 -3.08 -27.73 -17.10
CA ALA A 37 -4.23 -26.84 -17.01
C ALA A 37 -4.49 -26.12 -18.34
N CYS A 38 -3.44 -25.58 -18.99
CA CYS A 38 -3.51 -25.00 -20.33
C CYS A 38 -4.06 -26.00 -21.35
N ALA A 39 -3.55 -27.24 -21.36
CA ALA A 39 -4.04 -28.30 -22.24
C ALA A 39 -5.54 -28.63 -21.97
N THR A 40 -5.96 -28.64 -20.71
CA THR A 40 -7.36 -28.88 -20.33
C THR A 40 -8.28 -27.76 -20.83
N VAL A 41 -7.87 -26.50 -20.67
CA VAL A 41 -8.61 -25.35 -21.18
C VAL A 41 -8.66 -25.34 -22.71
N ALA A 42 -7.58 -25.76 -23.40
CA ALA A 42 -7.58 -25.90 -24.85
C ALA A 42 -8.63 -26.93 -25.32
N VAL A 43 -8.76 -28.07 -24.63
CA VAL A 43 -9.83 -29.05 -24.90
C VAL A 43 -11.22 -28.47 -24.64
N TRP A 44 -11.39 -27.70 -23.56
CA TRP A 44 -12.66 -27.03 -23.26
C TRP A 44 -13.04 -25.98 -24.32
N LYS A 45 -12.05 -25.28 -24.88
CA LYS A 45 -12.28 -24.32 -25.96
C LYS A 45 -12.89 -24.98 -27.20
N LEU A 46 -12.46 -26.21 -27.55
CA LEU A 46 -13.04 -26.98 -28.67
C LEU A 46 -14.52 -27.36 -28.45
N ARG A 47 -14.98 -27.38 -27.20
CA ARG A 47 -16.38 -27.68 -26.85
C ARG A 47 -17.30 -26.46 -26.94
N GLY A 48 -16.74 -25.26 -27.11
CA GLY A 48 -17.49 -23.99 -27.16
C GLY A 48 -17.90 -23.44 -25.79
N ASN A 49 -18.40 -22.21 -25.76
CA ASN A 49 -18.89 -21.50 -24.56
C ASN A 49 -17.88 -21.40 -23.40
N LEU A 50 -16.58 -21.37 -23.69
CA LEU A 50 -15.55 -21.15 -22.68
C LEU A 50 -15.59 -19.69 -22.19
N PRO A 51 -15.74 -19.42 -20.88
CA PRO A 51 -15.69 -18.06 -20.38
C PRO A 51 -14.35 -17.42 -20.66
N HIS A 52 -14.38 -16.17 -21.14
CA HIS A 52 -13.18 -15.41 -21.47
C HIS A 52 -12.14 -15.38 -20.33
N PRO A 53 -12.51 -15.20 -19.05
CA PRO A 53 -11.52 -15.26 -17.96
C PRO A 53 -10.74 -16.58 -17.88
N VAL A 54 -11.38 -17.70 -18.21
CA VAL A 54 -10.73 -19.03 -18.21
C VAL A 54 -9.75 -19.16 -19.38
N GLU A 55 -10.15 -18.69 -20.56
CA GLU A 55 -9.27 -18.67 -21.74
C GLU A 55 -8.08 -17.72 -21.52
N ALA A 56 -8.33 -16.53 -20.99
CA ALA A 56 -7.30 -15.53 -20.72
C ALA A 56 -6.27 -16.02 -19.71
N THR A 57 -6.69 -16.67 -18.61
CA THR A 57 -5.77 -17.28 -17.65
C THR A 57 -4.88 -18.33 -18.32
N ALA A 58 -5.44 -19.18 -19.19
CA ALA A 58 -4.65 -20.19 -19.90
C ALA A 58 -3.62 -19.55 -20.85
N LEU A 59 -4.02 -18.55 -21.64
CA LEU A 59 -3.11 -17.87 -22.59
C LEU A 59 -1.97 -17.13 -21.89
N LEU A 60 -2.26 -16.43 -20.79
CA LEU A 60 -1.26 -15.73 -19.99
C LEU A 60 -0.29 -16.71 -19.32
N THR A 61 -0.81 -17.82 -18.80
CA THR A 61 0.01 -18.88 -18.20
C THR A 61 0.88 -19.57 -19.24
N ASP A 62 0.35 -19.82 -20.44
CA ASP A 62 1.10 -20.41 -21.56
C ASP A 62 2.25 -19.50 -22.01
N ALA A 63 2.03 -18.18 -22.04
CA ALA A 63 3.09 -17.21 -22.28
C ALA A 63 4.21 -17.25 -21.24
N ILE A 64 3.86 -17.42 -19.96
CA ILE A 64 4.83 -17.59 -18.86
C ILE A 64 5.61 -18.90 -19.02
N LEU A 65 4.95 -20.00 -19.40
CA LEU A 65 5.63 -21.29 -19.62
C LEU A 65 6.53 -21.27 -20.87
N HIS A 66 6.24 -20.41 -21.84
CA HIS A 66 7.04 -20.19 -23.05
C HIS A 66 8.27 -19.29 -22.81
N ASP A 67 8.34 -18.59 -21.68
CA ASP A 67 9.40 -17.65 -21.28
C ASP A 67 10.69 -18.37 -20.85
N ASP A 68 11.32 -19.06 -21.80
CA ASP A 68 12.61 -19.72 -21.66
C ASP A 68 13.56 -19.24 -22.76
N ALA A 69 14.45 -18.31 -22.39
CA ALA A 69 15.41 -17.70 -23.32
C ALA A 69 16.43 -18.70 -23.89
N ARG A 70 16.58 -19.89 -23.29
CA ARG A 70 17.44 -20.97 -23.82
C ARG A 70 16.77 -21.77 -24.93
N LYS A 71 15.43 -21.74 -24.98
CA LYS A 71 14.62 -22.52 -25.93
C LYS A 71 13.95 -21.66 -27.00
N ASN A 72 13.67 -20.40 -26.70
CA ASN A 72 12.87 -19.51 -27.54
C ASN A 72 13.58 -18.18 -27.80
N SER A 73 13.36 -17.61 -29.00
CA SER A 73 13.89 -16.28 -29.33
C SER A 73 13.14 -15.18 -28.56
N ILE A 74 13.82 -14.07 -28.31
CA ILE A 74 13.26 -12.91 -27.59
C ILE A 74 12.02 -12.35 -28.30
N PHE A 75 12.06 -12.29 -29.62
CA PHE A 75 10.91 -11.89 -30.42
C PHE A 75 9.72 -12.83 -30.19
N SER A 76 9.96 -14.15 -30.19
CA SER A 76 8.93 -15.16 -29.92
C SER A 76 8.31 -14.97 -28.54
N ILE A 77 9.12 -14.76 -27.50
CA ILE A 77 8.64 -14.53 -26.13
C ILE A 77 7.81 -13.24 -26.04
N ARG A 78 8.32 -12.11 -26.56
CA ARG A 78 7.59 -10.83 -26.58
C ARG A 78 6.28 -10.92 -27.36
N ALA A 79 6.28 -11.62 -28.49
CA ALA A 79 5.11 -11.82 -29.31
C ALA A 79 4.05 -12.67 -28.58
N THR A 80 4.46 -13.75 -27.91
CA THR A 80 3.55 -14.63 -27.15
C THR A 80 2.90 -13.89 -25.99
N TYR A 81 3.67 -13.14 -25.18
CA TYR A 81 3.10 -12.32 -24.11
C TYR A 81 2.17 -11.23 -24.64
N SER A 82 2.59 -10.51 -25.69
CA SER A 82 1.78 -9.44 -26.29
C SER A 82 0.46 -10.00 -26.83
N ALA A 83 0.50 -11.14 -27.51
CA ALA A 83 -0.70 -11.81 -28.01
C ALA A 83 -1.63 -12.26 -26.88
N ALA A 84 -1.09 -12.87 -25.82
CA ALA A 84 -1.88 -13.29 -24.65
C ALA A 84 -2.52 -12.09 -23.94
N PHE A 85 -1.76 -11.04 -23.69
CA PHE A 85 -2.21 -9.82 -23.03
C PHE A 85 -3.26 -9.06 -23.85
N CYS A 86 -3.02 -8.88 -25.16
CA CYS A 86 -3.98 -8.24 -26.06
C CYS A 86 -5.31 -9.01 -26.12
N ARG A 87 -5.27 -10.35 -26.09
CA ARG A 87 -6.48 -11.18 -26.02
C ARG A 87 -7.21 -11.04 -24.70
N PHE A 88 -6.50 -11.02 -23.58
CA PHE A 88 -7.07 -10.76 -22.25
C PHE A 88 -7.85 -9.43 -22.22
N VAL A 89 -7.21 -8.32 -22.60
CA VAL A 89 -7.84 -6.99 -22.59
C VAL A 89 -9.01 -6.94 -23.59
N THR A 90 -8.77 -7.35 -24.84
CA THR A 90 -9.79 -7.26 -25.90
C THR A 90 -11.02 -8.09 -25.58
N GLY A 91 -10.88 -9.33 -25.08
CA GLY A 91 -12.06 -10.14 -24.75
C GLY A 91 -12.89 -9.61 -23.57
N LEU A 92 -12.32 -8.75 -22.72
CA LEU A 92 -13.08 -8.05 -21.67
C LEU A 92 -13.77 -6.79 -22.21
N VAL A 93 -13.03 -5.93 -22.91
CA VAL A 93 -13.53 -4.60 -23.31
C VAL A 93 -14.26 -4.59 -24.66
N ASP A 94 -14.00 -5.54 -25.55
CA ASP A 94 -14.58 -5.62 -26.91
C ASP A 94 -15.77 -6.61 -27.00
N SER A 95 -16.24 -7.11 -25.87
CA SER A 95 -17.38 -8.02 -25.82
C SER A 95 -18.62 -7.33 -26.44
N LYS A 96 -19.12 -7.90 -27.55
CA LYS A 96 -20.31 -7.47 -28.30
C LYS A 96 -21.58 -7.64 -27.47
N LEU A 97 -21.74 -6.84 -26.44
CA LEU A 97 -22.97 -6.73 -25.66
C LEU A 97 -23.76 -5.52 -26.18
N HIS A 98 -25.02 -5.76 -26.51
CA HIS A 98 -25.92 -4.79 -27.11
C HIS A 98 -26.08 -3.59 -26.16
N GLY A 99 -25.72 -2.40 -26.62
CA GLY A 99 -25.73 -1.18 -25.80
C GLY A 99 -25.07 0.00 -26.50
N GLN A 100 -25.06 1.16 -25.83
CA GLN A 100 -24.43 2.39 -26.33
C GLN A 100 -22.95 2.18 -26.68
N ARG A 101 -22.49 2.80 -27.78
CA ARG A 101 -21.08 2.78 -28.19
C ARG A 101 -20.24 3.46 -27.10
N LYS A 102 -19.42 2.68 -26.40
CA LYS A 102 -18.42 3.14 -25.42
C LYS A 102 -17.02 2.81 -25.92
N THR A 103 -16.05 3.66 -25.61
CA THR A 103 -14.63 3.41 -25.90
C THR A 103 -14.09 2.25 -25.05
N MET A 104 -13.00 1.61 -25.49
CA MET A 104 -12.33 0.56 -24.70
C MET A 104 -11.90 1.06 -23.31
N PHE A 105 -11.45 2.32 -23.23
CA PHE A 105 -11.10 2.98 -21.97
C PHE A 105 -12.29 3.09 -21.01
N GLN A 106 -13.44 3.56 -21.49
CA GLN A 106 -14.62 3.69 -20.64
C GLN A 106 -15.09 2.33 -20.12
N ARG A 107 -15.03 1.30 -20.96
CA ARG A 107 -15.38 -0.07 -20.56
C ARG A 107 -14.41 -0.66 -19.54
N ALA A 108 -13.11 -0.35 -19.66
CA ALA A 108 -12.13 -0.77 -18.66
C ALA A 108 -12.44 -0.16 -17.29
N ILE A 109 -12.77 1.14 -17.23
CA ILE A 109 -13.18 1.82 -15.99
C ILE A 109 -14.43 1.15 -15.39
N ASP A 110 -15.46 0.90 -16.21
CA ASP A 110 -16.70 0.27 -15.76
C ASP A 110 -16.46 -1.14 -15.18
N LEU A 111 -15.44 -1.86 -15.66
CA LEU A 111 -15.05 -3.20 -15.19
C LEU A 111 -14.05 -3.17 -14.02
N GLY A 112 -13.56 -2.00 -13.61
CA GLY A 112 -12.46 -1.89 -12.65
C GLY A 112 -11.12 -2.42 -13.19
N LEU A 113 -10.94 -2.42 -14.51
CA LEU A 113 -9.68 -2.76 -15.18
C LEU A 113 -8.80 -1.50 -15.26
N PRO A 114 -7.49 -1.57 -14.91
CA PRO A 114 -6.61 -0.40 -14.97
C PRO A 114 -6.54 0.22 -16.38
N ALA A 115 -6.59 1.55 -16.46
CA ALA A 115 -6.49 2.28 -17.74
C ALA A 115 -5.18 1.98 -18.49
N SER A 116 -4.09 1.77 -17.75
CA SER A 116 -2.79 1.38 -18.28
C SER A 116 -2.81 0.06 -19.06
N PHE A 117 -3.78 -0.83 -18.81
CA PHE A 117 -3.91 -2.08 -19.56
C PHE A 117 -4.45 -1.84 -20.98
N VAL A 118 -5.31 -0.85 -21.15
CA VAL A 118 -5.84 -0.44 -22.46
C VAL A 118 -4.74 0.24 -23.28
N GLU A 119 -3.92 1.07 -22.63
CA GLU A 119 -2.75 1.72 -23.23
C GLU A 119 -1.70 0.69 -23.69
N LEU A 120 -1.32 -0.23 -22.80
CA LEU A 120 -0.34 -1.27 -23.12
C LEU A 120 -0.82 -2.18 -24.26
N ARG A 121 -2.13 -2.49 -24.31
CA ARG A 121 -2.73 -3.24 -25.43
C ARG A 121 -2.70 -2.43 -26.73
N HIS A 122 -2.91 -1.11 -26.68
CA HIS A 122 -2.79 -0.25 -27.84
C HIS A 122 -1.35 -0.22 -28.36
N GLU A 123 -0.37 -0.06 -27.47
CA GLU A 123 1.06 -0.12 -27.79
C GLU A 123 1.44 -1.44 -28.43
N ALA A 124 1.12 -2.58 -27.79
CA ALA A 124 1.47 -3.91 -28.29
C ALA A 124 0.80 -4.31 -29.61
N THR A 125 -0.25 -3.59 -30.04
CA THR A 125 -0.95 -3.87 -31.31
C THR A 125 -0.51 -2.94 -32.44
N HIS A 126 -0.20 -1.68 -32.13
CA HIS A 126 -0.02 -0.62 -33.13
C HIS A 126 1.39 -0.02 -33.16
N ARG A 127 2.23 -0.31 -32.16
CA ARG A 127 3.60 0.17 -32.05
C ARG A 127 4.56 -1.02 -31.99
N GLU A 128 5.81 -0.74 -31.65
CA GLU A 128 6.77 -1.80 -31.33
C GLU A 128 6.29 -2.60 -30.11
N LEU A 129 6.64 -3.89 -30.10
CA LEU A 129 6.30 -4.76 -28.97
C LEU A 129 6.87 -4.18 -27.67
N PRO A 130 6.17 -4.22 -26.53
CA PRO A 130 6.71 -3.73 -25.28
C PRO A 130 7.92 -4.55 -24.80
N SER A 131 8.67 -4.04 -23.82
CA SER A 131 9.81 -4.75 -23.23
C SER A 131 9.34 -5.98 -22.45
N LEU A 132 10.22 -6.97 -22.27
CA LEU A 132 9.89 -8.18 -21.53
C LEU A 132 9.52 -7.89 -20.07
N THR A 133 10.16 -6.92 -19.43
CA THR A 133 9.85 -6.51 -18.06
C THR A 133 8.42 -6.01 -17.94
N VAL A 134 7.99 -5.15 -18.88
CA VAL A 134 6.62 -4.62 -18.92
C VAL A 134 5.62 -5.76 -19.17
N LEU A 135 5.91 -6.65 -20.13
CA LEU A 135 5.04 -7.76 -20.50
C LEU A 135 4.89 -8.81 -19.38
N ARG A 136 5.97 -9.16 -18.68
CA ARG A 136 5.96 -10.07 -17.52
C ARG A 136 5.12 -9.50 -16.38
N ASN A 137 5.35 -8.22 -16.04
CA ASN A 137 4.58 -7.54 -14.99
C ASN A 137 3.09 -7.45 -15.35
N ALA A 138 2.79 -7.09 -16.61
CA ALA A 138 1.42 -7.01 -17.11
C ALA A 138 0.71 -8.36 -17.07
N ALA A 139 1.38 -9.45 -17.44
CA ALA A 139 0.83 -10.80 -17.36
C ALA A 139 0.51 -11.22 -15.92
N GLN A 140 1.41 -10.94 -14.98
CA GLN A 140 1.23 -11.23 -13.56
C GLN A 140 0.03 -10.48 -12.97
N ARG A 141 -0.03 -9.16 -13.17
CA ARG A 141 -1.15 -8.33 -12.70
C ARG A 141 -2.48 -8.70 -13.36
N SER A 142 -2.45 -9.20 -14.59
CA SER A 142 -3.64 -9.70 -15.29
C SER A 142 -4.16 -10.99 -14.64
N LEU A 143 -3.27 -11.91 -14.25
CA LEU A 143 -3.63 -13.13 -13.54
C LEU A 143 -4.20 -12.85 -12.14
N GLU A 144 -3.67 -11.84 -11.44
CA GLU A 144 -4.20 -11.35 -10.16
C GLU A 144 -5.60 -10.75 -10.33
N TRP A 145 -5.78 -9.87 -11.30
CA TRP A 145 -7.10 -9.29 -11.59
C TRP A 145 -8.11 -10.37 -11.98
N LEU A 146 -7.72 -11.38 -12.77
CA LEU A 146 -8.57 -12.53 -13.12
C LEU A 146 -8.95 -13.37 -11.89
N TRP A 147 -8.07 -13.45 -10.90
CA TRP A 147 -8.38 -14.12 -9.64
C TRP A 147 -9.52 -13.40 -8.91
N ASP A 148 -9.36 -12.10 -8.66
CA ASP A 148 -10.32 -11.28 -7.92
C ASP A 148 -11.64 -11.08 -8.67
N SER A 149 -11.58 -10.90 -9.98
CA SER A 149 -12.75 -10.62 -10.81
C SER A 149 -13.58 -11.87 -11.13
N TYR A 150 -12.96 -13.05 -11.21
CA TYR A 150 -13.60 -14.29 -11.68
C TYR A 150 -13.34 -15.49 -10.77
N TRP A 151 -12.08 -15.93 -10.59
CA TRP A 151 -11.79 -17.23 -9.98
C TRP A 151 -12.20 -17.36 -8.52
N VAL A 152 -12.15 -16.27 -7.76
CA VAL A 152 -12.61 -16.24 -6.35
C VAL A 152 -14.13 -16.41 -6.25
N LYS A 153 -14.88 -16.00 -7.29
CA LYS A 153 -16.35 -16.03 -7.31
C LYS A 153 -16.94 -17.36 -7.74
N ILE A 154 -16.12 -18.28 -8.26
CA ILE A 154 -16.58 -19.60 -8.75
C ILE A 154 -17.20 -20.43 -7.62
N ASP A 155 -16.73 -20.25 -6.39
CA ASP A 155 -17.29 -20.93 -5.22
C ASP A 155 -18.63 -20.31 -4.76
N LEU A 156 -18.97 -19.09 -5.22
CA LEU A 156 -20.24 -18.41 -4.95
C LEU A 156 -21.36 -18.93 -5.86
N ASN A 157 -21.06 -19.19 -7.13
CA ASN A 157 -22.08 -19.63 -8.10
C ASN A 157 -22.53 -21.09 -7.93
N ALA A 158 -21.85 -21.90 -7.10
CA ALA A 158 -22.30 -23.24 -6.75
C ALA A 158 -23.56 -23.24 -5.85
N GLY A 159 -23.80 -22.13 -5.11
CA GLY A 159 -24.93 -21.99 -4.19
C GLY A 159 -26.09 -21.12 -4.71
N PHE A 160 -25.92 -20.43 -5.84
CA PHE A 160 -26.87 -19.40 -6.32
C PHE A 160 -27.56 -19.73 -7.65
N ALA A 161 -27.72 -21.02 -7.97
CA ALA A 161 -28.60 -21.42 -9.07
C ALA A 161 -30.09 -21.42 -8.68
N ALA A 162 -30.57 -20.37 -8.00
CA ALA A 162 -31.97 -19.96 -7.92
C ALA A 162 -32.13 -18.75 -6.98
N ALA A 163 -32.10 -17.52 -7.52
CA ALA A 163 -32.93 -16.43 -7.02
C ALA A 163 -32.79 -15.24 -7.97
N GLY A 164 -33.90 -14.86 -8.59
CA GLY A 164 -34.02 -13.59 -9.28
C GLY A 164 -33.98 -12.44 -8.28
N THR A 165 -33.49 -11.31 -8.75
CA THR A 165 -33.53 -10.00 -8.07
C THR A 165 -34.95 -9.61 -7.67
N VAL A 166 -35.20 -9.36 -6.39
CA VAL A 166 -36.28 -8.49 -5.89
C VAL A 166 -35.81 -7.78 -4.62
N ASP A 167 -35.93 -6.46 -4.61
CA ASP A 167 -35.67 -5.58 -3.46
C ASP A 167 -36.68 -5.85 -2.32
N GLY A 168 -36.12 -6.12 -1.15
CA GLY A 168 -36.78 -6.27 0.14
C GLY A 168 -35.74 -6.79 1.13
N VAL A 169 -35.42 -6.03 2.18
CA VAL A 169 -34.32 -6.36 3.13
C VAL A 169 -34.76 -7.53 4.02
N ASP A 170 -34.66 -8.74 3.47
CA ASP A 170 -34.73 -9.98 4.22
C ASP A 170 -33.29 -10.40 4.57
N ASP A 171 -32.94 -10.31 5.86
CA ASP A 171 -31.63 -10.75 6.37
C ASP A 171 -31.60 -12.29 6.52
N GLU A 172 -32.72 -13.01 6.37
CA GLU A 172 -32.78 -14.47 6.55
C GLU A 172 -31.94 -15.30 5.59
N PRO A 173 -31.79 -14.96 4.31
CA PRO A 173 -30.85 -15.65 3.43
C PRO A 173 -29.42 -15.59 3.95
N ILE A 174 -29.01 -14.47 4.54
CA ILE A 174 -27.67 -14.27 5.12
C ILE A 174 -27.54 -15.06 6.43
N LYS A 175 -28.58 -15.05 7.28
CA LYS A 175 -28.62 -15.86 8.52
C LYS A 175 -28.57 -17.36 8.20
N ALA A 176 -29.35 -17.84 7.24
CA ALA A 176 -29.36 -19.23 6.81
C ALA A 176 -28.00 -19.66 6.24
N ALA A 177 -27.37 -18.83 5.40
CA ALA A 177 -26.03 -19.10 4.89
C ALA A 177 -24.98 -19.15 6.01
N THR A 178 -25.07 -18.24 6.98
CA THR A 178 -24.18 -18.21 8.15
C THR A 178 -24.32 -19.50 8.96
N ARG A 179 -25.55 -19.91 9.28
CA ARG A 179 -25.83 -21.16 10.01
C ARG A 179 -25.35 -22.40 9.26
N ALA A 180 -25.54 -22.45 7.94
CA ALA A 180 -25.05 -23.55 7.11
C ALA A 180 -23.51 -23.64 7.10
N CYS A 181 -22.82 -22.50 7.13
CA CYS A 181 -21.36 -22.45 7.26
C CYS A 181 -20.91 -22.94 8.65
N LEU A 182 -21.58 -22.46 9.71
CA LEU A 182 -21.23 -22.82 11.10
C LEU A 182 -21.54 -24.29 11.44
N ALA A 183 -22.57 -24.89 10.83
CA ALA A 183 -22.90 -26.30 11.00
C ALA A 183 -21.76 -27.24 10.56
N GLN A 184 -20.96 -26.83 9.57
CA GLN A 184 -19.78 -27.57 9.11
C GLN A 184 -18.66 -27.60 10.17
N VAL A 185 -18.65 -26.62 11.08
CA VAL A 185 -17.70 -26.55 12.21
C VAL A 185 -18.21 -27.36 13.41
N ALA A 186 -19.53 -27.43 13.62
CA ALA A 186 -20.15 -28.13 14.74
C ALA A 186 -20.25 -29.67 14.55
N GLY A 187 -20.33 -30.15 13.30
CA GLY A 187 -20.55 -31.57 12.98
C GLY A 187 -19.48 -32.58 13.41
N GLU A 188 -18.28 -32.16 13.83
CA GLU A 188 -17.20 -33.06 14.28
C GLU A 188 -17.12 -33.23 15.82
N ALA A 189 -17.95 -32.54 16.61
CA ALA A 189 -17.92 -32.67 18.08
C ALA A 189 -18.40 -34.05 18.61
N GLY A 190 -18.98 -34.89 17.75
CA GLY A 190 -19.63 -36.16 18.14
C GLY A 190 -18.92 -37.45 17.72
N VAL A 191 -17.73 -37.43 17.10
CA VAL A 191 -17.07 -38.65 16.60
C VAL A 191 -15.75 -38.91 17.33
N SER A 192 -15.77 -39.95 18.16
CA SER A 192 -14.66 -40.44 18.98
C SER A 192 -13.56 -41.10 18.15
N GLU A 193 -12.54 -40.35 17.70
CA GLU A 193 -11.19 -40.85 17.41
C GLU A 193 -10.20 -39.70 17.09
N PRO A 194 -8.95 -39.68 17.64
CA PRO A 194 -7.90 -38.76 17.18
C PRO A 194 -7.13 -39.38 16.00
N PRO A 195 -6.66 -38.60 14.99
CA PRO A 195 -5.79 -37.46 15.26
C PRO A 195 -5.91 -36.25 14.30
N ARG A 196 -5.20 -35.17 14.69
CA ARG A 196 -4.57 -34.09 13.89
C ARG A 196 -5.30 -32.73 13.83
N LYS A 197 -4.88 -31.85 14.75
CA LYS A 197 -5.08 -30.37 14.76
C LYS A 197 -5.06 -29.70 13.37
N LYS A 198 -4.29 -30.22 12.40
CA LYS A 198 -4.24 -29.73 11.00
C LYS A 198 -5.59 -29.74 10.28
N ARG A 199 -6.43 -30.77 10.46
CA ARG A 199 -7.72 -30.89 9.75
C ARG A 199 -8.73 -29.85 10.25
N ARG A 200 -8.78 -29.63 11.57
CA ARG A 200 -9.62 -28.62 12.20
C ARG A 200 -9.24 -27.19 11.77
N VAL A 201 -7.94 -26.87 11.69
CA VAL A 201 -7.46 -25.57 11.19
C VAL A 201 -7.85 -25.37 9.72
N GLN A 202 -7.78 -26.41 8.88
CA GLN A 202 -8.22 -26.34 7.48
C GLN A 202 -9.73 -26.09 7.35
N ILE A 203 -10.55 -26.76 8.15
CA ILE A 203 -12.01 -26.55 8.17
C ILE A 203 -12.33 -25.13 8.66
N LEU A 204 -11.73 -24.68 9.77
CA LEU A 204 -11.94 -23.33 10.29
C LEU A 204 -11.48 -22.25 9.30
N SER A 205 -10.36 -22.46 8.59
CA SER A 205 -9.90 -21.56 7.53
C SER A 205 -10.86 -21.54 6.33
N SER A 206 -11.36 -22.72 5.91
CA SER A 206 -12.31 -22.83 4.80
C SER A 206 -13.66 -22.18 5.13
N VAL A 207 -14.22 -22.47 6.31
CA VAL A 207 -15.49 -21.89 6.77
C VAL A 207 -15.31 -20.39 7.04
N GLY A 208 -14.17 -19.98 7.60
CA GLY A 208 -13.84 -18.57 7.79
C GLY A 208 -13.83 -17.80 6.46
N THR A 209 -13.27 -18.39 5.41
CA THR A 209 -13.27 -17.80 4.05
C THR A 209 -14.69 -17.73 3.46
N GLN A 210 -15.53 -18.74 3.70
CA GLN A 210 -16.95 -18.70 3.30
C GLN A 210 -17.69 -17.56 4.01
N LEU A 211 -17.51 -17.42 5.32
CA LEU A 211 -18.14 -16.33 6.08
C LEU A 211 -17.62 -14.95 5.71
N VAL A 212 -16.34 -14.80 5.35
CA VAL A 212 -15.82 -13.54 4.76
C VAL A 212 -16.61 -13.16 3.51
N SER A 213 -16.97 -14.15 2.69
CA SER A 213 -17.81 -13.89 1.52
C SER A 213 -19.25 -13.53 1.88
N VAL A 214 -19.82 -14.15 2.92
CA VAL A 214 -21.14 -13.78 3.44
C VAL A 214 -21.12 -12.34 3.96
N CYS A 215 -20.09 -11.95 4.71
CA CYS A 215 -19.91 -10.58 5.20
C CYS A 215 -19.79 -9.55 4.06
N LYS A 216 -19.10 -9.89 2.96
CA LYS A 216 -18.91 -8.98 1.81
C LYS A 216 -20.08 -9.00 0.82
N GLY A 217 -20.93 -10.00 0.86
CA GLY A 217 -22.05 -10.17 -0.07
C GLY A 217 -23.20 -9.18 0.13
N SER A 218 -23.23 -8.49 1.27
CA SER A 218 -24.25 -7.49 1.61
C SER A 218 -23.63 -6.40 2.48
N GLY A 219 -24.11 -5.15 2.35
CA GLY A 219 -23.70 -4.04 3.21
C GLY A 219 -23.99 -4.27 4.71
N ARG A 220 -24.92 -5.19 5.04
CA ARG A 220 -25.24 -5.61 6.42
C ARG A 220 -24.62 -6.96 6.81
N GLY A 221 -23.87 -7.61 5.92
CA GLY A 221 -23.39 -8.98 6.11
C GLY A 221 -22.58 -9.19 7.39
N SER A 222 -21.65 -8.28 7.68
CA SER A 222 -20.85 -8.31 8.91
C SER A 222 -21.70 -8.24 10.19
N ALA A 223 -22.72 -7.37 10.21
CA ALA A 223 -23.62 -7.23 11.36
C ALA A 223 -24.50 -8.46 11.56
N VAL A 224 -25.03 -9.03 10.47
CA VAL A 224 -25.87 -10.24 10.52
C VAL A 224 -25.06 -11.46 10.98
N VAL A 225 -23.82 -11.63 10.49
CA VAL A 225 -22.94 -12.74 10.91
C VAL A 225 -22.58 -12.61 12.40
N SER A 226 -22.21 -11.41 12.86
CA SER A 226 -21.95 -11.15 14.28
C SER A 226 -23.17 -11.40 15.16
N GLY A 227 -24.36 -11.02 14.70
CA GLY A 227 -25.63 -11.32 15.36
C GLY A 227 -25.86 -12.82 15.53
N VAL A 228 -25.70 -13.62 14.45
CA VAL A 228 -25.88 -15.08 14.51
C VAL A 228 -24.89 -15.75 15.47
N LEU A 229 -23.63 -15.31 15.51
CA LEU A 229 -22.61 -15.85 16.42
C LEU A 229 -22.99 -15.68 17.92
N LEU A 230 -23.75 -14.63 18.24
CA LEU A 230 -24.24 -14.35 19.59
C LEU A 230 -25.64 -14.94 19.85
N GLU A 231 -26.57 -14.81 18.89
CA GLU A 231 -27.95 -15.31 18.94
C GLU A 231 -27.98 -16.84 19.10
N ASP A 232 -27.18 -17.55 18.30
CA ASP A 232 -27.16 -19.02 18.28
C ASP A 232 -26.18 -19.61 19.32
N SER A 233 -25.73 -18.80 20.30
CA SER A 233 -24.85 -19.22 21.41
C SER A 233 -23.54 -19.89 20.98
N ILE A 234 -22.96 -19.43 19.86
CA ILE A 234 -21.70 -19.98 19.33
C ILE A 234 -20.50 -19.52 20.16
N LEU A 235 -20.44 -18.22 20.48
CA LEU A 235 -19.36 -17.63 21.28
C LEU A 235 -19.61 -17.79 22.78
N VAL A 236 -20.87 -17.70 23.20
CA VAL A 236 -21.28 -17.83 24.60
C VAL A 236 -22.25 -19.02 24.71
N PRO A 237 -21.78 -20.18 25.21
CA PRO A 237 -22.61 -21.38 25.30
C PRO A 237 -23.86 -21.16 26.16
N ALA A 238 -25.02 -21.65 25.70
CA ALA A 238 -26.31 -21.43 26.37
C ALA A 238 -26.39 -22.02 27.79
N GLY A 239 -25.59 -23.06 28.10
CA GLY A 239 -25.53 -23.72 29.40
C GLY A 239 -24.47 -23.19 30.37
N ARG A 240 -23.80 -22.08 30.04
CA ARG A 240 -22.75 -21.47 30.86
C ARG A 240 -23.28 -21.04 32.23
N ARG A 241 -22.51 -21.27 33.30
CA ARG A 241 -22.81 -20.78 34.66
C ARG A 241 -22.02 -19.50 34.95
N LEU A 242 -22.51 -18.67 35.85
CA LEU A 242 -21.79 -17.45 36.25
C LEU A 242 -20.39 -17.81 36.79
N GLY A 243 -19.37 -17.02 36.44
CA GLY A 243 -17.98 -17.20 36.89
C GLY A 243 -17.19 -18.31 36.19
N THR A 244 -17.76 -19.06 35.24
CA THR A 244 -16.99 -20.08 34.50
C THR A 244 -16.11 -19.44 33.42
N SER A 245 -14.84 -19.85 33.33
CA SER A 245 -13.90 -19.32 32.31
C SER A 245 -14.38 -19.61 30.88
N LEU A 246 -13.99 -18.74 29.94
CA LEU A 246 -14.19 -18.92 28.49
C LEU A 246 -12.88 -19.28 27.75
N ASP A 247 -11.78 -19.57 28.45
CA ASP A 247 -10.48 -19.84 27.83
C ASP A 247 -10.51 -20.93 26.75
N ASP A 248 -11.27 -22.00 26.97
CA ASP A 248 -11.43 -23.07 25.99
C ASP A 248 -12.20 -22.62 24.74
N GLU A 249 -13.18 -21.72 24.90
CA GLU A 249 -13.91 -21.13 23.78
C GLU A 249 -13.06 -20.07 23.07
N PHE A 250 -12.25 -19.29 23.78
CA PHE A 250 -11.25 -18.39 23.18
C PHE A 250 -10.28 -19.17 22.30
N ALA A 251 -9.66 -20.23 22.85
CA ALA A 251 -8.73 -21.08 22.10
C ALA A 251 -9.38 -21.75 20.87
N LYS A 252 -10.69 -22.05 20.96
CA LYS A 252 -11.46 -22.67 19.88
C LYS A 252 -11.84 -21.69 18.77
N TRP A 253 -12.19 -20.45 19.09
CA TRP A 253 -12.77 -19.50 18.14
C TRP A 253 -11.85 -18.34 17.76
N ASP A 254 -10.80 -18.03 18.52
CA ASP A 254 -9.89 -16.89 18.25
C ASP A 254 -9.35 -16.92 16.82
N TYR A 255 -8.73 -18.04 16.43
CA TYR A 255 -8.17 -18.20 15.08
C TYR A 255 -9.23 -17.99 14.00
N PHE A 256 -10.44 -18.51 14.23
CA PHE A 256 -11.55 -18.41 13.29
C PHE A 256 -12.05 -16.97 13.13
N LEU A 257 -12.31 -16.28 14.24
CA LEU A 257 -12.76 -14.88 14.23
C LEU A 257 -11.68 -13.95 13.65
N GLN A 258 -10.40 -14.25 13.89
CA GLN A 258 -9.27 -13.54 13.29
C GLN A 258 -9.23 -13.72 11.77
N VAL A 259 -9.47 -14.93 11.26
CA VAL A 259 -9.57 -15.19 9.82
C VAL A 259 -10.71 -14.38 9.18
N ILE A 260 -11.88 -14.31 9.83
CA ILE A 260 -13.00 -13.51 9.33
C ILE A 260 -12.64 -12.01 9.34
N THR A 261 -12.05 -11.54 10.44
CA THR A 261 -11.60 -10.15 10.60
C THR A 261 -10.58 -9.75 9.54
N ASP A 262 -9.58 -10.59 9.27
CA ASP A 262 -8.54 -10.30 8.28
C ASP A 262 -9.13 -10.22 6.87
N GLY A 263 -10.09 -11.10 6.56
CA GLY A 263 -10.78 -11.12 5.29
C GLY A 263 -11.77 -9.97 5.11
N CYS A 264 -12.43 -9.53 6.19
CA CYS A 264 -13.41 -8.46 6.22
C CYS A 264 -13.20 -7.58 7.46
N PRO A 265 -12.40 -6.50 7.38
CA PRO A 265 -12.05 -5.67 8.54
C PRO A 265 -13.26 -5.09 9.30
N GLY A 266 -14.34 -4.76 8.59
CA GLY A 266 -15.59 -4.28 9.20
C GLY A 266 -16.34 -5.32 10.06
N PHE A 267 -15.97 -6.61 9.97
CA PHE A 267 -16.53 -7.66 10.83
C PHE A 267 -16.18 -7.45 12.31
N LEU A 268 -14.92 -7.09 12.62
CA LEU A 268 -14.50 -6.93 14.01
C LEU A 268 -15.22 -5.74 14.68
N THR A 269 -15.42 -4.65 13.95
CA THR A 269 -16.24 -3.51 14.40
C THR A 269 -17.67 -3.97 14.67
N ALA A 270 -18.31 -4.66 13.73
CA ALA A 270 -19.68 -5.16 13.89
C ALA A 270 -19.82 -6.20 15.01
N LEU A 271 -18.80 -7.02 15.27
CA LEU A 271 -18.78 -8.00 16.36
C LEU A 271 -18.68 -7.32 17.72
N ALA A 272 -17.80 -6.32 17.85
CA ALA A 272 -17.68 -5.55 19.08
C ALA A 272 -18.96 -4.75 19.36
N GLU A 273 -19.58 -4.15 18.33
CA GLU A 273 -20.87 -3.48 18.43
C GLU A 273 -21.95 -4.47 18.93
N ALA A 274 -22.06 -5.66 18.32
CA ALA A 274 -23.04 -6.67 18.74
C ALA A 274 -22.81 -7.17 20.18
N LEU A 275 -21.56 -7.31 20.62
CA LEU A 275 -21.21 -7.66 21.99
C LEU A 275 -21.60 -6.55 22.97
N VAL A 276 -21.35 -5.28 22.63
CA VAL A 276 -21.76 -4.12 23.43
C VAL A 276 -23.28 -4.01 23.49
N ASP A 277 -23.97 -4.20 22.37
CA ASP A 277 -25.43 -4.18 22.31
C ASP A 277 -26.03 -5.29 23.18
N ALA A 278 -25.38 -6.46 23.24
CA ALA A 278 -25.78 -7.54 24.15
C ALA A 278 -25.62 -7.18 25.64
N LEU A 279 -24.70 -6.27 25.98
CA LEU A 279 -24.53 -5.74 27.35
C LEU A 279 -25.48 -4.59 27.66
N VAL A 280 -25.87 -3.80 26.65
CA VAL A 280 -26.64 -2.56 26.81
C VAL A 280 -28.15 -2.79 26.67
N PHE A 281 -28.57 -3.52 25.64
CA PHE A 281 -29.97 -3.59 25.21
C PHE A 281 -30.67 -4.91 25.55
N THR A 282 -30.00 -5.85 26.23
CA THR A 282 -30.69 -7.04 26.75
C THR A 282 -31.47 -6.65 28.01
N GLY A 283 -32.80 -6.81 27.98
CA GLY A 283 -33.70 -6.45 29.10
C GLY A 283 -33.46 -7.21 30.42
N SER A 284 -32.45 -8.09 30.48
CA SER A 284 -32.00 -8.84 31.64
C SER A 284 -30.50 -8.64 31.93
N ALA A 285 -29.90 -7.50 31.55
CA ALA A 285 -28.50 -7.14 31.82
C ALA A 285 -28.21 -6.87 33.31
N THR A 286 -28.57 -7.82 34.17
CA THR A 286 -28.22 -7.84 35.58
C THR A 286 -26.84 -8.48 35.76
N LYS A 287 -26.20 -8.21 36.89
CA LYS A 287 -24.91 -8.83 37.27
C LYS A 287 -24.95 -10.36 37.34
N ASP A 288 -26.14 -10.95 37.45
CA ASP A 288 -26.35 -12.39 37.58
C ASP A 288 -26.63 -13.08 36.23
N ASN A 289 -26.52 -12.36 35.11
CA ASN A 289 -26.76 -12.90 33.77
C ASN A 289 -25.47 -13.48 33.17
N ALA A 290 -25.38 -14.82 33.15
CA ALA A 290 -24.24 -15.56 32.61
C ALA A 290 -23.96 -15.30 31.12
N ARG A 291 -24.95 -14.85 30.34
CA ARG A 291 -24.78 -14.49 28.92
C ARG A 291 -24.14 -13.10 28.76
N CYS A 292 -24.53 -12.14 29.60
CA CYS A 292 -23.91 -10.82 29.66
C CYS A 292 -22.47 -10.93 30.16
N GLU A 293 -22.22 -11.70 31.22
CA GLU A 293 -20.85 -11.97 31.68
C GLU A 293 -19.98 -12.59 30.58
N GLY A 294 -20.51 -13.58 29.85
CA GLY A 294 -19.77 -14.19 28.73
C GLY A 294 -19.48 -13.22 27.57
N SER A 295 -20.41 -12.30 27.28
CA SER A 295 -20.22 -11.27 26.25
C SER A 295 -19.18 -10.23 26.70
N TYR A 296 -19.21 -9.84 27.97
CA TYR A 296 -18.19 -8.99 28.59
C TYR A 296 -16.80 -9.66 28.53
N MET A 297 -16.70 -10.93 28.89
CA MET A 297 -15.43 -11.68 28.86
C MET A 297 -14.85 -11.79 27.44
N TRP A 298 -15.68 -12.01 26.41
CA TRP A 298 -15.21 -11.98 25.02
C TRP A 298 -14.71 -10.60 24.60
N LEU A 299 -15.42 -9.55 24.99
CA LEU A 299 -15.02 -8.19 24.69
C LEU A 299 -13.72 -7.82 25.42
N ASP A 300 -13.59 -8.14 26.71
CA ASP A 300 -12.36 -7.96 27.47
C ASP A 300 -11.19 -8.77 26.89
N HIS A 301 -11.42 -10.01 26.46
CA HIS A 301 -10.40 -10.83 25.80
C HIS A 301 -9.94 -10.21 24.47
N ILE A 302 -10.87 -9.77 23.61
CA ILE A 302 -10.53 -9.06 22.37
C ILE A 302 -9.74 -7.77 22.68
N LEU A 303 -10.13 -7.07 23.74
CA LEU A 303 -9.52 -5.81 24.14
C LEU A 303 -8.18 -5.95 24.87
N SER A 304 -7.90 -7.06 25.56
CA SER A 304 -6.72 -7.18 26.43
C SER A 304 -5.74 -8.29 26.04
N SER A 305 -6.17 -9.31 25.29
CA SER A 305 -5.33 -10.45 24.92
C SER A 305 -4.25 -10.09 23.89
N SER A 306 -3.05 -10.67 24.05
CA SER A 306 -1.94 -10.54 23.10
C SER A 306 -2.29 -11.03 21.69
N GLN A 307 -3.20 -12.01 21.59
CA GLN A 307 -3.65 -12.57 20.31
C GLN A 307 -4.39 -11.56 19.43
N TRP A 308 -5.03 -10.56 20.03
CA TRP A 308 -5.86 -9.57 19.34
C TRP A 308 -5.15 -8.22 19.12
N VAL A 309 -3.96 -8.01 19.71
CA VAL A 309 -3.21 -6.72 19.67
C VAL A 309 -3.13 -6.09 18.28
N SER A 310 -2.81 -6.88 17.24
CA SER A 310 -2.65 -6.38 15.86
C SER A 310 -3.96 -5.95 15.18
N ARG A 311 -5.10 -6.39 15.72
CA ARG A 311 -6.46 -6.20 15.17
C ARG A 311 -7.30 -5.21 15.99
N ARG A 312 -6.96 -4.97 17.27
CA ARG A 312 -7.62 -3.95 18.13
C ARG A 312 -7.67 -2.56 17.50
N ARG A 313 -6.67 -2.20 16.68
CA ARG A 313 -6.65 -0.93 15.92
C ARG A 313 -7.84 -0.71 14.97
N LEU A 314 -8.60 -1.77 14.66
CA LEU A 314 -9.81 -1.71 13.83
C LEU A 314 -11.07 -1.35 14.64
N LEU A 315 -10.97 -1.37 15.98
CA LEU A 315 -12.07 -1.04 16.87
C LEU A 315 -12.12 0.47 17.13
N SER A 316 -13.32 1.03 17.06
CA SER A 316 -13.58 2.39 17.51
C SER A 316 -13.96 2.38 18.99
N PHE A 317 -13.00 2.70 19.85
CA PHE A 317 -13.26 2.87 21.28
C PHE A 317 -14.27 3.99 21.59
N ALA A 318 -14.48 4.91 20.64
CA ALA A 318 -15.45 6.00 20.78
C ALA A 318 -16.90 5.50 20.81
N TYR A 319 -17.26 4.50 19.99
CA TYR A 319 -18.61 3.90 20.02
C TYR A 319 -18.83 3.15 21.33
N VAL A 320 -17.89 2.28 21.71
CA VAL A 320 -17.98 1.48 22.94
C VAL A 320 -18.10 2.38 24.17
N ARG A 321 -17.28 3.44 24.25
CA ARG A 321 -17.34 4.42 25.34
C ARG A 321 -18.67 5.14 25.37
N SER A 322 -19.15 5.63 24.22
CA SER A 322 -20.42 6.36 24.12
C SER A 322 -21.63 5.48 24.48
N ALA A 323 -21.67 4.24 24.01
CA ALA A 323 -22.73 3.28 24.33
C ALA A 323 -22.76 2.95 25.82
N CYS A 324 -21.59 2.75 26.44
CA CYS A 324 -21.46 2.52 27.87
C CYS A 324 -21.82 3.77 28.71
N GLU A 325 -21.47 4.97 28.28
CA GLU A 325 -21.80 6.24 28.96
C GLU A 325 -23.31 6.50 28.98
N GLN A 326 -23.99 6.23 27.86
CA GLN A 326 -25.43 6.49 27.72
C GLN A 326 -26.30 5.46 28.44
N ASN A 327 -25.79 4.24 28.67
CA ASN A 327 -26.56 3.14 29.25
C ASN A 327 -25.75 2.44 30.35
N SER A 328 -25.61 3.09 31.51
CA SER A 328 -24.86 2.56 32.65
C SER A 328 -25.57 1.37 33.32
N ASN A 329 -24.84 0.27 33.40
CA ASN A 329 -25.13 -0.93 34.18
C ASN A 329 -23.81 -1.57 34.64
N HIS A 330 -23.91 -2.62 35.47
CA HIS A 330 -22.76 -3.33 36.04
C HIS A 330 -21.67 -3.67 35.01
N TRP A 331 -22.05 -4.23 33.85
CA TRP A 331 -21.11 -4.68 32.83
C TRP A 331 -20.50 -3.52 32.02
N THR A 332 -21.30 -2.51 31.69
CA THR A 332 -20.80 -1.33 30.99
C THR A 332 -19.87 -0.50 31.87
N ASP A 333 -20.07 -0.50 33.18
CA ASP A 333 -19.21 0.24 34.12
C ASP A 333 -17.88 -0.50 34.33
N MET A 334 -17.89 -1.83 34.43
CA MET A 334 -16.66 -2.63 34.40
C MET A 334 -15.87 -2.42 33.09
N LEU A 335 -16.56 -2.35 31.95
CA LEU A 335 -15.93 -2.12 30.65
C LEU A 335 -15.32 -0.71 30.56
N LYS A 336 -15.98 0.31 31.14
CA LYS A 336 -15.42 1.68 31.24
C LYS A 336 -14.14 1.70 32.06
N GLU A 337 -14.14 1.05 33.23
CA GLU A 337 -12.97 0.99 34.11
C GLU A 337 -11.80 0.28 33.42
N ARG A 338 -12.09 -0.80 32.70
CA ARG A 338 -11.09 -1.56 31.94
C ARG A 338 -10.46 -0.75 30.80
N ILE A 339 -11.28 -0.07 30.00
CA ILE A 339 -10.81 0.81 28.91
C ILE A 339 -10.03 2.01 29.48
N GLY A 340 -10.32 2.44 30.72
CA GLY A 340 -9.58 3.51 31.40
C GLY A 340 -8.23 3.11 31.98
N ASN A 341 -7.98 1.81 32.25
CA ASN A 341 -6.77 1.32 32.92
C ASN A 341 -5.63 0.87 31.97
N GLU A 342 -5.89 0.63 30.68
CA GLU A 342 -4.83 0.29 29.69
C GLU A 342 -3.85 1.45 29.40
N ASP A 343 -4.14 2.67 29.87
CA ASP A 343 -3.24 3.83 29.77
C ASP A 343 -1.99 3.76 30.69
N ASN A 344 -1.90 2.79 31.62
CA ASN A 344 -0.90 2.81 32.71
C ASN A 344 0.17 1.69 32.72
N ASP A 345 0.13 0.64 31.89
CA ASP A 345 0.94 -0.58 32.12
C ASP A 345 1.79 -1.05 30.91
N ILE A 346 2.53 -0.14 30.27
CA ILE A 346 3.50 -0.46 29.21
C ILE A 346 4.90 0.03 29.60
N SER A 347 5.42 -0.46 30.73
CA SER A 347 6.80 -0.22 31.15
C SER A 347 7.42 -1.47 31.77
N GLY A 348 8.03 -2.33 30.95
CA GLY A 348 8.95 -3.36 31.45
C GLY A 348 9.23 -4.50 30.48
N ILE A 349 10.48 -4.60 30.01
CA ILE A 349 11.38 -5.77 30.11
C ILE A 349 12.71 -5.50 29.32
N PRO A 350 13.87 -6.03 29.77
CA PRO A 350 15.22 -5.53 29.47
C PRO A 350 15.97 -6.26 28.33
N GLY A 351 17.04 -5.61 27.82
CA GLY A 351 17.80 -6.01 26.64
C GLY A 351 18.91 -7.06 26.82
N SER A 352 19.56 -7.40 25.70
CA SER A 352 20.70 -8.32 25.63
C SER A 352 21.70 -7.96 24.52
N GLN A 353 22.97 -8.21 24.80
CA GLN A 353 24.17 -7.87 24.04
C GLN A 353 24.56 -8.88 22.93
N ALA A 354 25.32 -8.34 21.95
CA ALA A 354 26.48 -8.88 21.22
C ALA A 354 26.41 -10.17 20.34
N GLY A 355 27.02 -10.07 19.14
CA GLY A 355 27.58 -11.22 18.39
C GLY A 355 27.81 -10.98 16.89
N GLN A 356 29.06 -10.73 16.47
CA GLN A 356 29.54 -10.78 15.07
C GLN A 356 29.69 -12.23 14.58
N LEU A 357 29.59 -12.48 13.27
CA LEU A 357 30.28 -13.59 12.57
C LEU A 357 30.36 -13.34 11.03
N GLU A 358 31.42 -13.86 10.43
CA GLU A 358 32.02 -13.57 9.12
C GLU A 358 31.40 -14.31 7.91
N LYS A 359 31.81 -13.86 6.71
CA LYS A 359 31.50 -14.36 5.35
C LYS A 359 32.29 -15.63 5.00
N ASP A 360 31.75 -16.42 4.06
CA ASP A 360 32.54 -17.19 3.10
C ASP A 360 31.85 -17.26 1.72
N GLU A 361 32.65 -17.08 0.67
CA GLU A 361 32.33 -17.25 -0.75
C GLU A 361 32.50 -18.73 -1.20
N ILE A 362 31.90 -19.10 -2.34
CA ILE A 362 32.55 -19.81 -3.48
C ILE A 362 31.51 -20.03 -4.60
N ALA A 363 31.86 -19.60 -5.82
CA ALA A 363 31.32 -20.07 -7.11
C ALA A 363 32.45 -20.76 -7.91
N PRO A 364 32.17 -21.59 -8.95
CA PRO A 364 32.49 -21.10 -10.31
C PRO A 364 31.71 -21.69 -11.53
N GLN A 365 31.63 -20.85 -12.59
CA GLN A 365 31.83 -21.06 -14.07
C GLN A 365 31.03 -22.12 -14.86
N SER A 366 30.72 -22.01 -16.17
CA SER A 366 30.56 -20.95 -17.20
C SER A 366 30.14 -21.65 -18.51
N LEU A 367 29.43 -20.99 -19.44
CA LEU A 367 29.51 -21.26 -20.89
C LEU A 367 28.97 -20.04 -21.68
N HIS A 368 29.89 -19.38 -22.40
CA HIS A 368 29.64 -18.21 -23.25
C HIS A 368 29.03 -18.58 -24.61
N THR A 369 28.23 -17.67 -25.20
CA THR A 369 28.50 -17.05 -26.52
C THR A 369 27.51 -15.91 -26.77
N GLY A 370 28.04 -14.70 -27.00
CA GLY A 370 27.27 -13.49 -27.36
C GLY A 370 28.16 -12.25 -27.19
N THR A 371 28.35 -11.50 -28.27
CA THR A 371 29.18 -10.28 -28.34
C THR A 371 28.72 -9.19 -27.36
N ASN A 372 29.65 -8.42 -26.79
CA ASN A 372 29.37 -7.45 -25.71
C ASN A 372 28.35 -6.35 -26.09
N ASP A 373 28.21 -6.01 -27.37
CA ASP A 373 27.21 -5.03 -27.86
C ASP A 373 25.76 -5.55 -27.81
N ASP A 374 25.57 -6.88 -27.88
CA ASP A 374 24.24 -7.48 -27.75
C ASP A 374 23.78 -7.47 -26.29
N LEU A 375 24.71 -7.60 -25.34
CA LEU A 375 24.43 -7.64 -23.89
C LEU A 375 23.93 -6.30 -23.32
N GLU A 376 24.43 -5.16 -23.80
CA GLU A 376 23.90 -3.84 -23.41
C GLU A 376 22.52 -3.56 -24.00
N ASN A 377 22.29 -3.92 -25.27
CA ASN A 377 20.96 -3.83 -25.88
C ASN A 377 19.95 -4.75 -25.18
N LEU A 378 20.37 -5.94 -24.76
CA LEU A 378 19.54 -6.87 -23.99
C LEU A 378 19.19 -6.32 -22.60
N LYS A 379 20.15 -5.72 -21.88
CA LYS A 379 19.89 -5.05 -20.58
C LYS A 379 18.88 -3.90 -20.73
N ASN A 380 19.02 -3.07 -21.77
CA ASN A 380 18.06 -2.01 -22.08
C ASN A 380 16.66 -2.54 -22.46
N MET A 381 16.56 -3.81 -22.87
CA MET A 381 15.30 -4.52 -23.14
C MET A 381 14.78 -5.35 -21.95
N GLY A 382 15.42 -5.25 -20.77
CA GLY A 382 15.00 -5.91 -19.52
C GLY A 382 15.62 -7.28 -19.27
N TRP A 383 16.82 -7.53 -19.80
CA TRP A 383 17.55 -8.78 -19.59
C TRP A 383 18.53 -8.67 -18.42
N GLU A 384 18.18 -9.26 -17.28
CA GLU A 384 19.13 -9.58 -16.22
C GLU A 384 19.52 -11.06 -16.35
N VAL A 385 20.83 -11.34 -16.39
CA VAL A 385 21.37 -12.71 -16.37
C VAL A 385 21.24 -13.24 -14.95
N ILE A 386 20.02 -13.61 -14.56
CA ILE A 386 19.75 -14.42 -13.38
C ILE A 386 19.06 -15.70 -13.87
N ASP A 387 19.71 -16.81 -13.57
CA ASP A 387 19.24 -18.17 -13.82
C ASP A 387 17.83 -18.37 -13.24
N THR A 388 16.93 -18.85 -14.10
CA THR A 388 15.56 -19.28 -13.80
C THR A 388 14.64 -18.21 -13.19
N TRP A 389 13.94 -17.49 -14.07
CA TRP A 389 12.68 -16.82 -13.73
C TRP A 389 11.75 -17.80 -12.99
N ASP A 390 11.42 -17.53 -11.72
CA ASP A 390 10.48 -18.36 -10.96
C ASP A 390 9.09 -18.18 -11.56
N SER A 391 8.79 -19.07 -12.49
CA SER A 391 7.55 -19.00 -13.24
C SER A 391 6.35 -19.41 -12.40
N ARG A 392 6.48 -19.91 -11.16
CA ARG A 392 5.33 -20.41 -10.38
C ARG A 392 4.31 -19.28 -10.17
N PRO A 393 3.01 -19.48 -10.45
CA PRO A 393 1.99 -18.50 -10.11
C PRO A 393 2.01 -18.35 -8.61
N LEU A 394 1.93 -17.10 -8.16
CA LEU A 394 1.70 -16.75 -6.77
C LEU A 394 0.51 -17.56 -6.26
N GLY A 395 0.84 -18.64 -5.57
CA GLY A 395 -0.15 -19.41 -4.89
C GLY A 395 -0.78 -18.54 -3.84
N ILE A 396 -2.12 -18.58 -3.77
CA ILE A 396 -3.00 -17.91 -2.80
C ILE A 396 -2.21 -17.11 -1.75
N TYR A 397 -1.82 -15.87 -2.09
CA TYR A 397 -1.28 -14.96 -1.10
C TYR A 397 -2.41 -14.55 -0.18
N ARG A 398 -2.52 -15.28 0.92
CA ARG A 398 -2.46 -14.71 2.26
C ARG A 398 -1.89 -15.77 3.20
N SER A 399 -0.57 -15.80 3.33
CA SER A 399 0.09 -16.36 4.51
C SER A 399 0.83 -15.26 5.23
N VAL A 400 0.46 -15.05 6.49
CA VAL A 400 1.28 -14.36 7.48
C VAL A 400 2.59 -15.13 7.64
N ALA A 401 3.70 -14.39 7.62
CA ALA A 401 5.04 -14.73 8.12
C ALA A 401 5.91 -15.74 7.34
N ALA A 402 6.51 -15.26 6.25
CA ALA A 402 7.96 -15.33 6.07
C ALA A 402 8.42 -13.98 5.50
N GLN A 403 9.39 -13.36 6.16
CA GLN A 403 9.89 -12.02 5.88
C GLN A 403 10.41 -11.89 4.44
N VAL A 404 9.57 -11.43 3.52
CA VAL A 404 9.97 -10.27 2.72
C VAL A 404 9.40 -9.11 3.49
N GLN A 405 10.27 -8.28 4.07
CA GLN A 405 9.87 -7.01 4.63
C GLN A 405 8.95 -6.33 3.60
N HIS A 406 7.67 -6.14 3.94
CA HIS A 406 7.13 -4.82 3.67
C HIS A 406 8.07 -3.90 4.44
N ILE A 407 9.07 -3.36 3.72
CA ILE A 407 9.78 -2.16 4.11
C ILE A 407 8.66 -1.17 4.37
N ARG A 408 8.25 -1.05 5.64
CA ARG A 408 7.26 -0.07 6.04
C ARG A 408 7.94 1.26 5.80
N ALA A 409 7.45 1.98 4.81
CA ALA A 409 8.00 3.23 4.33
C ALA A 409 8.37 4.17 5.48
N MET A 410 9.45 4.93 5.31
CA MET A 410 9.67 6.21 5.97
C MET A 410 8.35 6.98 5.96
N HIS A 411 7.82 7.29 7.14
CA HIS A 411 6.58 8.05 7.24
C HIS A 411 6.89 9.54 7.20
N ILE A 412 6.35 10.24 6.21
CA ILE A 412 6.50 11.70 6.06
C ILE A 412 5.14 12.35 6.22
N GLN A 413 5.00 13.20 7.22
CA GLN A 413 3.85 14.08 7.39
C GLN A 413 4.25 15.52 7.11
N SER A 414 3.60 16.13 6.12
CA SER A 414 3.69 17.57 5.90
C SER A 414 2.83 18.32 6.91
N ILE A 415 3.41 19.35 7.54
CA ILE A 415 2.74 20.26 8.46
C ILE A 415 2.78 21.64 7.79
N PRO A 416 1.65 22.11 7.22
CA PRO A 416 1.60 23.43 6.60
C PRO A 416 1.67 24.51 7.66
N MET A 417 2.49 25.53 7.42
CA MET A 417 2.66 26.68 8.29
C MET A 417 2.04 27.92 7.61
N TRP A 418 0.73 28.09 7.78
CA TRP A 418 -0.10 29.05 7.03
C TRP A 418 -0.68 30.18 7.88
N THR A 419 -0.33 30.30 9.16
CA THR A 419 -0.80 31.44 9.96
C THR A 419 -0.28 32.76 9.33
N GLY A 420 -1.18 33.58 8.79
CA GLY A 420 -0.84 34.85 8.13
C GLY A 420 -0.68 34.73 6.60
N LYS A 421 0.45 35.21 6.06
CA LYS A 421 0.80 35.12 4.62
C LYS A 421 1.75 33.95 4.30
N GLY A 422 2.01 33.07 5.28
CA GLY A 422 2.95 31.96 5.15
C GLY A 422 2.46 30.88 4.19
N ASN A 423 3.40 30.24 3.50
CA ASN A 423 3.14 29.12 2.60
C ASN A 423 4.20 28.03 2.75
N ASN A 424 4.82 27.96 3.93
CA ASN A 424 5.92 27.06 4.25
C ASN A 424 5.39 25.67 4.64
N TYR A 425 6.24 24.66 4.47
CA TYR A 425 6.03 23.33 4.99
C TYR A 425 7.11 22.97 6.00
N ALA A 426 6.69 22.46 7.16
CA ALA A 426 7.54 21.63 8.00
C ALA A 426 7.27 20.15 7.69
N TYR A 427 8.25 19.28 7.89
CA TYR A 427 8.10 17.84 7.62
C TYR A 427 8.50 17.00 8.82
N LEU A 428 7.53 16.29 9.38
CA LEU A 428 7.81 15.26 10.37
C LEU A 428 8.16 13.97 9.63
N VAL A 429 9.37 13.47 9.86
CA VAL A 429 9.86 12.22 9.29
C VAL A 429 10.06 11.23 10.42
N THR A 430 9.45 10.05 10.31
CA THR A 430 9.46 9.02 11.35
C THR A 430 9.94 7.69 10.79
N ASP A 431 10.95 7.11 11.44
CA ASP A 431 11.32 5.71 11.28
C ASP A 431 10.29 4.84 12.03
N GLU A 432 9.40 4.16 11.30
CA GLU A 432 8.25 3.48 11.89
C GLU A 432 8.61 2.43 12.95
N PRO A 433 9.66 1.59 12.78
CA PRO A 433 10.03 0.59 13.78
C PRO A 433 10.51 1.19 15.11
N THR A 434 11.40 2.17 15.07
CA THR A 434 11.97 2.78 16.28
C THR A 434 11.14 3.95 16.81
N LYS A 435 10.23 4.47 15.98
CA LYS A 435 9.51 5.75 16.16
C LYS A 435 10.42 6.97 16.22
N GLN A 436 11.74 6.81 16.08
CA GLN A 436 12.67 7.94 16.05
C GLN A 436 12.29 8.85 14.90
N SER A 437 12.14 10.12 15.23
CA SER A 437 11.57 11.11 14.35
C SER A 437 12.38 12.38 14.37
N VAL A 438 12.44 13.04 13.22
CA VAL A 438 12.99 14.39 13.09
C VAL A 438 11.93 15.32 12.54
N ILE A 439 11.99 16.57 12.95
CA ILE A 439 11.16 17.63 12.38
C ILE A 439 12.03 18.55 11.52
N ILE A 440 11.67 18.68 10.24
CA ILE A 440 12.38 19.51 9.28
C ILE A 440 11.73 20.89 9.21
N ASP A 441 12.53 21.93 9.31
CA ASP A 441 12.16 23.35 9.20
C ASP A 441 10.94 23.78 10.05
N PRO A 442 10.93 23.58 11.39
CA PRO A 442 9.78 23.88 12.25
C PRO A 442 9.65 25.38 12.60
N ALA A 443 9.55 26.24 11.59
CA ALA A 443 9.66 27.69 11.78
C ALA A 443 8.49 28.36 12.51
N ASN A 444 7.30 27.72 12.53
CA ASN A 444 6.13 28.24 13.23
C ASN A 444 5.66 27.29 14.36
N PRO A 445 6.28 27.35 15.55
CA PRO A 445 5.96 26.48 16.69
C PRO A 445 4.47 26.44 17.06
N PRO A 446 3.69 27.54 17.03
CA PRO A 446 2.23 27.49 17.25
C PRO A 446 1.46 26.52 16.33
N GLU A 447 1.90 26.29 15.09
CA GLU A 447 1.27 25.33 14.17
C GLU A 447 1.92 23.94 14.27
N VAL A 448 3.23 23.87 14.48
CA VAL A 448 3.99 22.61 14.48
C VAL A 448 3.91 21.89 15.82
N ALA A 449 4.08 22.60 16.93
CA ALA A 449 4.18 22.00 18.25
C ALA A 449 2.91 21.23 18.69
N PRO A 450 1.67 21.69 18.41
CA PRO A 450 0.47 20.90 18.75
C PRO A 450 0.45 19.53 18.06
N VAL A 451 0.87 19.47 16.79
CA VAL A 451 0.94 18.22 16.01
C VAL A 451 1.95 17.26 16.65
N LEU A 452 3.15 17.75 16.99
CA LEU A 452 4.19 16.94 17.61
C LEU A 452 3.79 16.49 19.03
N ARG A 453 3.24 17.40 19.86
CA ARG A 453 2.77 17.05 21.21
C ARG A 453 1.71 15.95 21.18
N SER A 454 0.75 16.04 20.27
CA SER A 454 -0.27 14.99 20.12
C SER A 454 0.36 13.65 19.77
N GLN A 455 1.32 13.62 18.86
CA GLN A 455 1.95 12.37 18.43
C GLN A 455 2.91 11.77 19.45
N ILE A 456 3.65 12.61 20.18
CA ILE A 456 4.47 12.19 21.31
C ILE A 456 3.57 11.60 22.41
N LYS A 457 2.48 12.29 22.74
CA LYS A 457 1.51 11.81 23.75
C LYS A 457 0.89 10.47 23.36
N ASP A 458 0.56 10.29 22.08
CA ASP A 458 0.00 9.04 21.55
C ASP A 458 1.06 7.92 21.41
N GLY A 459 2.33 8.17 21.77
CA GLY A 459 3.42 7.23 21.60
C GLY A 459 3.68 6.86 20.14
N LYS A 460 3.33 7.74 19.20
CA LYS A 460 3.52 7.53 17.74
C LYS A 460 4.91 7.92 17.27
N ILE A 461 5.54 8.89 17.94
CA ILE A 461 6.87 9.39 17.62
C ILE A 461 7.74 9.52 18.87
N ASP A 462 9.04 9.34 18.68
CA ASP A 462 10.13 9.74 19.56
C ASP A 462 10.92 10.84 18.85
N LEU A 463 10.69 12.10 19.22
CA LEU A 463 11.31 13.24 18.53
C LEU A 463 12.77 13.41 19.01
N THR A 464 13.73 13.19 18.11
CA THR A 464 15.17 13.16 18.46
C THR A 464 15.95 14.38 17.98
N ALA A 465 15.53 14.98 16.86
CA ALA A 465 16.23 16.13 16.29
C ALA A 465 15.31 17.10 15.54
N ILE A 466 15.76 18.36 15.49
CA ILE A 466 15.35 19.35 14.52
C ILE A 466 16.36 19.31 13.37
N VAL A 467 15.87 19.33 12.14
CA VAL A 467 16.71 19.41 10.93
C VAL A 467 16.35 20.69 10.19
N ASN A 468 17.33 21.53 9.87
CA ASN A 468 17.12 22.76 9.11
C ASN A 468 17.82 22.70 7.77
N THR A 469 17.10 23.08 6.72
CA THR A 469 17.68 23.17 5.37
C THR A 469 18.60 24.38 5.25
N HIS A 470 18.25 25.51 5.87
CA HIS A 470 19.04 26.75 5.88
C HIS A 470 18.59 27.72 6.97
N HIS A 471 19.33 28.81 7.14
CA HIS A 471 19.16 29.73 8.27
C HIS A 471 18.01 30.74 8.20
N HIS A 472 17.30 30.86 7.08
CA HIS A 472 16.23 31.86 7.00
C HIS A 472 15.17 31.63 8.09
N TRP A 473 14.62 32.73 8.58
CA TRP A 473 13.76 32.72 9.76
C TRP A 473 12.50 31.87 9.59
N ASP A 474 11.95 31.81 8.40
CA ASP A 474 10.80 30.97 8.04
C ASP A 474 11.12 29.48 7.85
N HIS A 475 12.36 29.07 8.19
CA HIS A 475 12.81 27.68 8.30
C HIS A 475 13.39 27.37 9.69
N ALA A 476 14.34 28.17 10.15
CA ALA A 476 15.08 27.96 11.40
C ALA A 476 14.58 28.79 12.59
N GLY A 477 13.71 29.79 12.36
CA GLY A 477 13.30 30.77 13.37
C GLY A 477 12.48 30.22 14.54
N GLY A 478 11.94 29.00 14.39
CA GLY A 478 11.20 28.31 15.45
C GLY A 478 12.06 27.47 16.38
N ASN A 479 13.35 27.28 16.08
CA ASN A 479 14.21 26.31 16.77
C ASN A 479 14.28 26.52 18.29
N ASP A 480 14.49 27.75 18.74
CA ASP A 480 14.62 28.06 20.18
C ASP A 480 13.33 27.79 20.96
N GLU A 481 12.18 28.10 20.36
CA GLU A 481 10.88 27.84 20.99
C GLU A 481 10.55 26.35 20.97
N MET A 482 10.88 25.63 19.90
CA MET A 482 10.76 24.17 19.84
C MET A 482 11.62 23.50 20.91
N LEU A 483 12.86 23.95 21.11
CA LEU A 483 13.75 23.47 22.19
C LEU A 483 13.19 23.77 23.59
N LYS A 484 12.54 24.92 23.78
CA LYS A 484 11.84 25.24 25.05
C LYS A 484 10.64 24.31 25.29
N ILE A 485 9.92 23.92 24.24
CA ILE A 485 8.71 23.09 24.33
C ILE A 485 9.06 21.61 24.52
N PHE A 486 10.02 21.08 23.76
CA PHE A 486 10.31 19.64 23.68
C PHE A 486 11.59 19.22 24.41
N GLY A 487 12.35 20.18 24.95
CA GLY A 487 13.61 19.91 25.64
C GLY A 487 14.82 19.94 24.72
N LYS A 488 15.94 19.35 25.17
CA LYS A 488 17.20 19.34 24.42
C LYS A 488 17.14 18.32 23.26
N LEU A 489 16.76 18.81 22.09
CA LEU A 489 16.91 18.10 20.81
C LEU A 489 18.26 18.45 20.19
N SER A 490 18.82 17.54 19.38
CA SER A 490 19.90 17.91 18.46
C SER A 490 19.34 18.81 17.36
N VAL A 491 20.08 19.84 16.96
CA VAL A 491 19.74 20.69 15.81
C VAL A 491 20.78 20.46 14.72
N ILE A 492 20.34 19.86 13.62
CA ILE A 492 21.19 19.50 12.48
C ILE A 492 20.88 20.49 11.35
N GLY A 493 21.85 21.19 10.81
CA GLY A 493 21.58 22.18 9.78
C GLY A 493 22.83 22.86 9.24
N GLY A 494 22.63 23.89 8.43
CA GLY A 494 23.70 24.82 8.03
C GLY A 494 24.29 25.56 9.23
N GLU A 495 25.54 26.00 9.12
CA GLU A 495 26.30 26.62 10.23
C GLU A 495 25.66 27.89 10.80
N LYS A 496 24.83 28.58 10.01
CA LYS A 496 24.14 29.81 10.43
C LYS A 496 22.75 29.54 11.02
N CYS A 497 22.27 28.30 11.04
CA CYS A 497 20.96 27.96 11.58
C CYS A 497 20.90 28.23 13.09
N GLN A 498 19.76 28.77 13.54
CA GLN A 498 19.54 29.08 14.96
C GLN A 498 19.69 27.83 15.83
N SER A 499 20.51 27.92 16.88
CA SER A 499 20.76 26.82 17.83
C SER A 499 21.32 25.53 17.21
N VAL A 500 21.96 25.60 16.03
CA VAL A 500 22.61 24.44 15.39
C VAL A 500 23.65 23.81 16.30
N THR A 501 23.58 22.49 16.45
CA THR A 501 24.52 21.69 17.26
C THR A 501 25.40 20.80 16.39
N ARG A 502 25.01 20.55 15.14
CA ARG A 502 25.78 19.75 14.19
C ARG A 502 25.56 20.21 12.75
N THR A 503 26.65 20.48 12.05
CA THR A 503 26.65 20.73 10.60
C THR A 503 27.28 19.52 9.90
N PRO A 504 26.50 18.68 9.20
CA PRO A 504 27.06 17.57 8.43
C PRO A 504 27.83 18.09 7.22
N ALA A 505 28.95 17.45 6.87
CA ALA A 505 29.68 17.77 5.64
C ALA A 505 28.89 17.36 4.38
N HIS A 506 29.24 17.93 3.23
CA HIS A 506 28.65 17.50 1.95
C HIS A 506 28.90 16.00 1.72
N ARG A 507 27.83 15.27 1.39
CA ARG A 507 27.74 13.80 1.26
C ARG A 507 27.98 13.01 2.54
N GLU A 508 28.03 13.67 3.70
CA GLU A 508 28.02 12.95 4.97
C GLU A 508 26.69 12.21 5.14
N THR A 509 26.81 10.96 5.58
CA THR A 509 25.65 10.09 5.82
C THR A 509 25.44 9.87 7.31
N PHE A 510 24.17 9.87 7.75
CA PHE A 510 23.77 9.48 9.10
C PHE A 510 22.41 8.77 9.06
N LYS A 511 21.92 8.33 10.21
CA LYS A 511 20.64 7.62 10.31
C LYS A 511 19.63 8.35 11.18
N ILE A 512 18.36 8.13 10.88
CA ILE A 512 17.22 8.37 11.78
C ILE A 512 16.64 7.00 12.09
N GLY A 513 16.58 6.62 13.37
CA GLY A 513 16.20 5.26 13.74
C GLY A 513 17.16 4.22 13.20
N GLU A 514 16.61 3.04 12.86
CA GLU A 514 17.41 1.93 12.37
C GLU A 514 17.57 1.92 10.84
N ARG A 515 16.56 2.42 10.12
CA ARG A 515 16.41 2.18 8.68
C ARG A 515 16.60 3.40 7.80
N ILE A 516 16.20 4.59 8.24
CA ILE A 516 16.26 5.78 7.38
C ILE A 516 17.71 6.25 7.28
N SER A 517 18.34 6.07 6.11
CA SER A 517 19.64 6.65 5.81
C SER A 517 19.46 8.05 5.24
N VAL A 518 20.17 9.02 5.81
CA VAL A 518 20.15 10.42 5.38
C VAL A 518 21.51 10.78 4.80
N THR A 519 21.53 11.39 3.62
CA THR A 519 22.72 12.00 3.00
C THR A 519 22.53 13.50 2.94
N ALA A 520 23.44 14.26 3.57
CA ALA A 520 23.46 15.71 3.49
C ALA A 520 24.06 16.17 2.15
N LEU A 521 23.32 16.97 1.40
CA LEU A 521 23.72 17.49 0.10
C LEU A 521 23.80 19.01 0.18
N HIS A 522 25.00 19.54 0.39
CA HIS A 522 25.21 21.00 0.33
C HIS A 522 24.85 21.54 -1.05
N THR A 523 24.00 22.54 -1.07
CA THR A 523 23.46 23.20 -2.26
C THR A 523 23.51 24.72 -2.08
N PRO A 524 24.71 25.32 -1.90
CA PRO A 524 24.83 26.76 -1.70
C PRO A 524 24.27 27.49 -2.92
N CYS A 525 23.41 28.49 -2.70
CA CYS A 525 23.06 29.53 -3.65
C CYS A 525 21.97 30.44 -3.06
N HIS A 526 20.83 29.84 -2.67
CA HIS A 526 19.75 30.57 -2.01
C HIS A 526 20.28 31.21 -0.73
N THR A 527 20.88 30.38 0.11
CA THR A 527 21.86 30.78 1.12
C THR A 527 23.15 29.99 0.91
N GLN A 528 24.25 30.47 1.48
CA GLN A 528 25.54 29.77 1.42
C GLN A 528 25.58 28.53 2.33
N ASP A 529 24.71 28.45 3.33
CA ASP A 529 24.60 27.32 4.26
C ASP A 529 23.46 26.34 3.92
N SER A 530 22.89 26.43 2.71
CA SER A 530 21.79 25.57 2.26
C SER A 530 22.22 24.11 2.13
N ILE A 531 21.49 23.21 2.79
CA ILE A 531 21.66 21.75 2.75
C ILE A 531 20.32 21.10 2.39
N CYS A 532 20.32 20.29 1.33
CA CYS A 532 19.24 19.36 1.03
C CYS A 532 19.49 18.02 1.73
N TYR A 533 18.44 17.34 2.20
CA TYR A 533 18.56 16.04 2.86
C TYR A 533 17.92 14.96 2.00
N PHE A 534 18.74 14.10 1.40
CA PHE A 534 18.29 12.92 0.68
C PHE A 534 18.12 11.76 1.67
N MET A 535 16.90 11.24 1.79
CA MET A 535 16.54 10.18 2.71
C MET A 535 16.10 8.94 1.95
N GLN A 536 16.58 7.79 2.39
CA GLN A 536 16.23 6.49 1.83
C GLN A 536 15.81 5.53 2.93
N ASP A 537 14.76 4.76 2.65
CA ASP A 537 14.31 3.65 3.48
C ASP A 537 13.89 2.49 2.57
N GLY A 538 14.82 1.57 2.32
CA GLY A 538 14.65 0.55 1.28
C GLY A 538 14.53 1.17 -0.10
N GLU A 539 13.43 0.87 -0.79
CA GLU A 539 13.13 1.45 -2.12
C GLU A 539 12.48 2.83 -2.04
N ASP A 540 12.01 3.28 -0.87
CA ASP A 540 11.46 4.62 -0.72
C ASP A 540 12.58 5.66 -0.66
N ARG A 541 12.43 6.72 -1.46
CA ARG A 541 13.40 7.79 -1.60
C ARG A 541 12.71 9.15 -1.56
N ALA A 542 13.20 10.04 -0.72
CA ALA A 542 12.72 11.42 -0.62
C ALA A 542 13.89 12.39 -0.53
N VAL A 543 13.71 13.61 -1.01
CA VAL A 543 14.67 14.70 -0.81
C VAL A 543 13.95 15.93 -0.28
N PHE A 544 14.43 16.43 0.85
CA PHE A 544 13.97 17.68 1.46
C PHE A 544 14.87 18.81 0.98
N THR A 545 14.31 19.70 0.16
CA THR A 545 15.11 20.61 -0.67
C THR A 545 15.16 22.05 -0.17
N GLY A 546 14.42 22.35 0.92
CA GLY A 546 14.25 23.71 1.41
C GLY A 546 13.92 24.65 0.25
N ASP A 547 14.74 25.70 0.13
CA ASP A 547 14.57 26.73 -0.88
C ASP A 547 15.50 26.59 -2.09
N THR A 548 16.21 25.47 -2.21
CA THR A 548 17.02 25.18 -3.40
C THR A 548 16.12 24.83 -4.60
N LEU A 549 15.32 23.79 -4.45
CA LEU A 549 14.41 23.26 -5.47
C LEU A 549 12.96 23.35 -4.99
N PHE A 550 12.09 23.92 -5.82
CA PHE A 550 10.64 23.89 -5.66
C PHE A 550 10.00 23.07 -6.78
N ILE A 551 8.76 22.62 -6.59
CA ILE A 551 8.02 22.01 -7.71
C ILE A 551 7.87 23.05 -8.83
N GLY A 552 8.45 22.76 -9.99
CA GLY A 552 8.49 23.64 -11.16
C GLY A 552 9.29 24.93 -10.97
N GLY A 553 10.16 25.04 -9.96
CA GLY A 553 10.94 26.26 -9.72
C GLY A 553 12.22 26.05 -8.93
N CYS A 554 12.89 27.14 -8.57
CA CYS A 554 14.04 27.16 -7.67
C CYS A 554 14.05 28.42 -6.80
N GLY A 555 14.89 28.44 -5.77
CA GLY A 555 15.14 29.59 -4.91
C GLY A 555 15.58 30.83 -5.66
N ARG A 556 15.35 32.00 -5.05
CA ARG A 556 16.06 33.23 -5.42
C ARG A 556 17.51 33.12 -4.96
N PHE A 557 18.43 33.71 -5.71
CA PHE A 557 19.88 33.63 -5.43
C PHE A 557 20.27 34.78 -4.50
N PHE A 558 19.84 34.73 -3.24
CA PHE A 558 20.08 35.85 -2.30
C PHE A 558 21.55 35.97 -1.91
N GLU A 559 22.22 34.83 -1.66
CA GLU A 559 23.62 34.82 -1.23
C GLU A 559 24.56 34.16 -2.25
N GLY A 560 24.10 33.85 -3.45
CA GLY A 560 24.86 33.07 -4.42
C GLY A 560 24.58 33.43 -5.86
N THR A 561 24.99 32.54 -6.75
CA THR A 561 25.19 32.82 -8.17
C THR A 561 24.56 31.75 -9.06
N ALA A 562 24.38 32.07 -10.35
CA ALA A 562 23.87 31.11 -11.32
C ALA A 562 24.73 29.84 -11.48
N PRO A 563 26.08 29.88 -11.48
CA PRO A 563 26.91 28.67 -11.44
C PRO A 563 26.58 27.78 -10.24
N GLU A 564 26.39 28.37 -9.07
CA GLU A 564 26.08 27.65 -7.84
C GLU A 564 24.68 26.99 -7.91
N MET A 565 23.64 27.71 -8.35
CA MET A 565 22.32 27.09 -8.52
C MET A 565 22.33 26.03 -9.62
N HIS A 566 23.06 26.25 -10.72
CA HIS A 566 23.19 25.25 -11.77
C HIS A 566 23.81 23.96 -11.22
N LYS A 567 24.90 24.06 -10.47
CA LYS A 567 25.53 22.93 -9.79
C LYS A 567 24.59 22.27 -8.76
N ALA A 568 23.86 23.05 -7.98
CA ALA A 568 22.91 22.53 -7.01
C ALA A 568 21.80 21.71 -7.67
N LEU A 569 21.13 22.26 -8.69
CA LEU A 569 20.01 21.59 -9.34
C LEU A 569 20.44 20.51 -10.33
N ASN A 570 21.33 20.85 -11.26
CA ASN A 570 21.60 20.04 -12.46
C ASN A 570 22.78 19.08 -12.31
N GLU A 571 23.62 19.24 -11.29
CA GLU A 571 24.69 18.28 -10.98
C GLU A 571 24.39 17.52 -9.68
N THR A 572 24.01 18.22 -8.62
CA THR A 572 23.82 17.60 -7.30
C THR A 572 22.46 16.91 -7.20
N LEU A 573 21.35 17.66 -7.27
CA LEU A 573 20.01 17.09 -7.12
C LEU A 573 19.58 16.23 -8.33
N ALA A 574 19.95 16.63 -9.55
CA ALA A 574 19.67 15.83 -10.74
C ALA A 574 20.44 14.49 -10.79
N SER A 575 21.51 14.32 -10.00
CA SER A 575 22.20 13.02 -9.88
C SER A 575 21.46 12.01 -9.02
N LEU A 576 20.45 12.45 -8.27
CA LEU A 576 19.60 11.55 -7.48
C LEU A 576 18.75 10.66 -8.40
N PRO A 577 18.34 9.47 -7.92
CA PRO A 577 17.44 8.60 -8.66
C PRO A 577 16.14 9.30 -9.07
N ASP A 578 15.66 9.02 -10.28
CA ASP A 578 14.49 9.71 -10.87
C ASP A 578 13.19 9.48 -10.09
N ASP A 579 13.08 8.40 -9.31
CA ASP A 579 11.94 8.07 -8.45
C ASP A 579 11.97 8.79 -7.09
N THR A 580 13.00 9.61 -6.81
CA THR A 580 13.13 10.36 -5.55
C THR A 580 12.06 11.44 -5.43
N LYS A 581 11.17 11.33 -4.45
CA LYS A 581 10.09 12.31 -4.19
C LYS A 581 10.64 13.63 -3.65
N VAL A 582 10.14 14.75 -4.14
CA VAL A 582 10.61 16.10 -3.77
C VAL A 582 9.71 16.73 -2.70
N PHE A 583 10.31 17.19 -1.61
CA PHE A 583 9.66 17.88 -0.49
C PHE A 583 10.27 19.28 -0.29
N PRO A 584 9.71 20.33 -0.91
CA PRO A 584 10.28 21.67 -0.88
C PRO A 584 9.89 22.49 0.36
N GLY A 585 10.56 23.62 0.58
CA GLY A 585 10.27 24.54 1.68
C GLY A 585 8.91 25.24 1.62
N HIS A 586 8.41 25.50 0.41
CA HIS A 586 7.20 26.30 0.18
C HIS A 586 6.25 25.72 -0.86
N GLU A 587 4.98 26.06 -0.72
CA GLU A 587 3.95 25.88 -1.74
C GLU A 587 3.95 27.06 -2.74
N TYR A 588 4.93 27.06 -3.65
CA TYR A 588 5.02 28.02 -4.77
C TYR A 588 4.58 27.46 -6.11
N THR A 589 4.06 26.24 -6.15
CA THR A 589 3.87 25.48 -7.40
C THR A 589 3.00 26.23 -8.41
N LYS A 590 1.91 26.87 -7.98
CA LYS A 590 1.05 27.64 -8.88
C LYS A 590 1.76 28.83 -9.53
N SER A 591 2.60 29.57 -8.80
CA SER A 591 3.35 30.69 -9.38
C SER A 591 4.50 30.20 -10.25
N ASN A 592 5.15 29.11 -9.86
CA ASN A 592 6.19 28.43 -10.62
C ASN A 592 5.70 27.90 -11.97
N VAL A 593 4.52 27.27 -11.99
CA VAL A 593 3.85 26.80 -13.21
C VAL A 593 3.59 27.94 -14.18
N LYS A 594 3.04 29.06 -13.69
CA LYS A 594 2.79 30.25 -14.53
C LYS A 594 4.07 30.71 -15.24
N PHE A 595 5.20 30.71 -14.52
CA PHE A 595 6.49 31.04 -15.11
C PHE A 595 6.98 29.97 -16.10
N CYS A 596 6.87 28.68 -15.75
CA CYS A 596 7.24 27.58 -16.65
C CYS A 596 6.49 27.68 -17.98
N LEU A 597 5.17 27.92 -17.94
CA LEU A 597 4.33 28.11 -19.13
C LEU A 597 4.72 29.34 -19.96
N ALA A 598 5.18 30.42 -19.32
CA ALA A 598 5.69 31.59 -20.04
C ALA A 598 7.00 31.28 -20.81
N VAL A 599 7.74 30.25 -20.39
CA VAL A 599 9.01 29.82 -20.98
C VAL A 599 8.82 28.70 -22.01
N SER A 600 8.08 27.64 -21.68
CA SER A 600 7.87 26.43 -22.50
C SER A 600 6.44 25.91 -22.32
N GLN A 601 5.85 25.41 -23.39
CA GLN A 601 4.48 24.86 -23.42
C GLN A 601 4.46 23.33 -23.53
N SER A 602 5.52 22.68 -23.01
CA SER A 602 5.68 21.23 -23.09
C SER A 602 4.58 20.48 -22.34
N GLU A 603 4.28 19.25 -22.78
CA GLU A 603 3.25 18.41 -22.18
C GLU A 603 3.46 18.15 -20.67
N PRO A 604 4.70 17.90 -20.17
CA PRO A 604 4.95 17.81 -18.73
C PRO A 604 4.54 19.06 -17.94
N ILE A 605 4.80 20.27 -18.47
CA ILE A 605 4.44 21.53 -17.79
C ILE A 605 2.92 21.68 -17.72
N LYS A 606 2.18 21.31 -18.78
CA LYS A 606 0.71 21.34 -18.80
C LYS A 606 0.09 20.33 -17.83
N LYS A 607 0.70 19.15 -17.68
CA LYS A 607 0.28 18.18 -16.66
C LYS A 607 0.50 18.72 -15.25
N LEU A 608 1.63 19.38 -15.01
CA LEU A 608 1.91 20.05 -13.74
C LEU A 608 0.89 21.18 -13.47
N GLU A 609 0.52 21.96 -14.49
CA GLU A 609 -0.53 22.98 -14.39
C GLU A 609 -1.87 22.38 -13.96
N ALA A 610 -2.37 21.39 -14.70
CA ALA A 610 -3.63 20.74 -14.38
C ALA A 610 -3.63 20.15 -12.97
N PHE A 611 -2.52 19.57 -12.53
CA PHE A 611 -2.37 19.07 -11.17
C PHE A 611 -2.41 20.20 -10.14
N ALA A 612 -1.65 21.28 -10.36
CA ALA A 612 -1.58 22.41 -9.45
C ALA A 612 -2.93 23.14 -9.33
N GLU A 613 -3.74 23.19 -10.38
CA GLU A 613 -5.10 23.76 -10.32
C GLU A 613 -6.04 22.95 -9.42
N GLN A 614 -5.93 21.63 -9.47
CA GLN A 614 -6.80 20.70 -8.74
C GLN A 614 -6.35 20.44 -7.30
N ASN A 615 -5.12 20.80 -6.93
CA ASN A 615 -4.55 20.48 -5.63
C ASN A 615 -4.07 21.74 -4.89
N ARG A 616 -4.36 21.80 -3.59
CA ARG A 616 -3.87 22.88 -2.72
C ARG A 616 -2.41 22.66 -2.30
N GLN A 617 -1.96 21.40 -2.31
CA GLN A 617 -0.68 20.95 -1.79
C GLN A 617 -0.03 20.00 -2.81
N THR A 618 1.24 20.19 -3.13
CA THR A 618 1.92 19.42 -4.20
C THR A 618 3.19 18.71 -3.75
N GLN A 619 3.68 18.98 -2.54
CA GLN A 619 4.86 18.36 -1.95
C GLN A 619 4.72 16.83 -1.86
N GLY A 620 5.80 16.10 -2.18
CA GLY A 620 5.83 14.64 -2.19
C GLY A 620 4.99 13.97 -3.29
N LYS A 621 4.46 14.74 -4.25
CA LYS A 621 3.67 14.22 -5.40
C LYS A 621 4.47 14.08 -6.68
N PHE A 622 5.60 14.79 -6.77
CA PHE A 622 6.49 14.80 -7.92
C PHE A 622 7.87 14.32 -7.52
N THR A 623 8.60 13.78 -8.49
CA THR A 623 9.95 13.25 -8.29
C THR A 623 11.02 14.10 -8.98
N ILE A 624 12.30 13.82 -8.69
CA ILE A 624 13.43 14.40 -9.42
C ILE A 624 13.30 14.14 -10.93
N GLY A 625 12.83 12.95 -11.33
CA GLY A 625 12.53 12.62 -12.72
C GLY A 625 11.48 13.54 -13.34
N ASP A 626 10.39 13.82 -12.62
CA ASP A 626 9.35 14.77 -13.08
C ASP A 626 9.92 16.20 -13.21
N GLU A 627 10.69 16.66 -12.22
CA GLU A 627 11.30 18.00 -12.24
C GLU A 627 12.23 18.18 -13.44
N LYS A 628 13.02 17.17 -13.82
CA LYS A 628 13.84 17.21 -15.05
C LYS A 628 13.01 17.43 -16.33
N LEU A 629 11.72 17.08 -16.32
CA LEU A 629 10.82 17.20 -17.47
C LEU A 629 10.03 18.52 -17.50
N HIS A 630 9.55 19.01 -16.34
CA HIS A 630 8.73 20.23 -16.30
C HIS A 630 9.42 21.46 -15.73
N ASN A 631 10.51 21.33 -14.97
CA ASN A 631 11.14 22.48 -14.31
C ASN A 631 12.15 23.12 -15.26
N VAL A 632 11.84 24.33 -15.73
CA VAL A 632 12.68 25.03 -16.70
C VAL A 632 14.10 25.32 -16.18
N PHE A 633 14.30 25.41 -14.86
CA PHE A 633 15.63 25.56 -14.25
C PHE A 633 16.46 24.26 -14.26
N MET A 634 15.82 23.10 -14.42
CA MET A 634 16.49 21.80 -14.59
C MET A 634 16.66 21.40 -16.06
N ARG A 635 16.27 22.29 -16.99
CA ARG A 635 16.27 22.06 -18.43
C ARG A 635 17.13 23.10 -19.17
N VAL A 636 18.18 23.59 -18.53
CA VAL A 636 19.05 24.67 -19.09
C VAL A 636 19.80 24.28 -20.38
N ASN A 637 19.86 22.98 -20.70
CA ASN A 637 20.41 22.46 -21.95
C ASN A 637 19.36 22.29 -23.06
N ASP A 638 18.07 22.50 -22.76
CA ASP A 638 16.99 22.32 -23.71
C ASP A 638 17.03 23.42 -24.80
N PRO A 639 17.08 23.06 -26.10
CA PRO A 639 17.12 24.03 -27.19
C PRO A 639 15.96 25.04 -27.18
N GLU A 640 14.77 24.63 -26.73
CA GLU A 640 13.61 25.52 -26.61
C GLU A 640 13.88 26.63 -25.59
N ILE A 641 14.45 26.26 -24.44
CA ILE A 641 14.74 27.17 -23.33
C ILE A 641 15.93 28.06 -23.65
N GLN A 642 16.97 27.52 -24.29
CA GLN A 642 18.10 28.30 -24.80
C GLN A 642 17.63 29.36 -25.80
N LYS A 643 16.75 29.00 -26.73
CA LYS A 643 16.14 29.94 -27.67
C LYS A 643 15.31 31.01 -26.97
N LYS A 644 14.51 30.63 -25.95
CA LYS A 644 13.67 31.57 -25.19
C LYS A 644 14.49 32.59 -24.40
N THR A 645 15.62 32.17 -23.86
CA THR A 645 16.54 33.03 -23.08
C THR A 645 17.53 33.79 -23.95
N GLY A 646 17.75 33.35 -25.19
CA GLY A 646 18.78 33.89 -26.09
C GLY A 646 20.21 33.50 -25.68
N LYS A 647 20.35 32.47 -24.84
CA LYS A 647 21.62 31.99 -24.27
C LYS A 647 21.83 30.52 -24.59
N THR A 648 23.08 30.11 -24.76
CA THR A 648 23.44 28.70 -25.06
C THR A 648 24.31 28.08 -23.96
N ASN A 649 25.05 28.89 -23.20
CA ASN A 649 25.76 28.42 -22.02
C ASN A 649 24.75 28.11 -20.89
N PRO A 650 24.74 26.91 -20.28
CA PRO A 650 23.75 26.51 -19.27
C PRO A 650 23.69 27.43 -18.04
N VAL A 651 24.83 27.99 -17.63
CA VAL A 651 24.92 28.93 -16.51
C VAL A 651 24.31 30.28 -16.90
N GLU A 652 24.55 30.76 -18.12
CA GLU A 652 23.91 31.99 -18.61
C GLU A 652 22.39 31.80 -18.79
N VAL A 653 21.94 30.62 -19.23
CA VAL A 653 20.52 30.26 -19.30
C VAL A 653 19.91 30.26 -17.90
N MET A 654 20.57 29.65 -16.91
CA MET A 654 20.14 29.68 -15.51
C MET A 654 19.97 31.11 -14.99
N ALA A 655 20.97 31.98 -15.23
CA ALA A 655 20.91 33.39 -14.85
C ALA A 655 19.74 34.12 -15.52
N ALA A 656 19.57 33.94 -16.84
CA ALA A 656 18.50 34.57 -17.61
C ALA A 656 17.11 34.13 -17.12
N LEU A 657 16.89 32.82 -16.92
CA LEU A 657 15.63 32.31 -16.37
C LEU A 657 15.34 32.87 -14.98
N ARG A 658 16.37 32.99 -14.13
CA ARG A 658 16.20 33.50 -12.78
C ARG A 658 15.76 34.95 -12.77
N GLU A 659 16.39 35.78 -13.60
CA GLU A 659 16.03 37.20 -13.77
C GLU A 659 14.63 37.36 -14.36
N MET A 660 14.29 36.57 -15.39
CA MET A 660 12.94 36.57 -15.96
C MET A 660 11.88 36.24 -14.92
N LYS A 661 12.13 35.27 -14.03
CA LYS A 661 11.19 34.90 -12.95
C LYS A 661 11.17 35.93 -11.82
N ASN A 662 12.25 36.67 -11.60
CA ASN A 662 12.30 37.74 -10.59
C ASN A 662 11.47 38.96 -11.02
N ALA A 663 11.36 39.21 -12.32
CA ALA A 663 10.59 40.30 -12.91
C ALA A 663 9.09 40.00 -13.09
N MET A 664 8.65 38.78 -12.78
CA MET A 664 7.26 38.31 -12.85
C MET A 664 6.65 38.23 -11.44
#